data_AF-A0A8H7LTK4-F1
#
_entry.id   AF-A0A8H7LTK4-F1
#
_cell.length_a   1.000
_cell.length_b   1.000
_cell.length_c   1.000
_cell.angle_alpha   90.00
_cell.angle_beta   90.00
_cell.angle_gamma   90.00
#
_symmetry.space_group_name_H-M   'P 1'
#
loop_
_entity.id
_entity.type
_entity.pdbx_description
1 polymer ?
#
loop_
_entity_poly.entity_id
_entity_poly.type
_entity_poly.pdbx_seq_one_letter_code
_entity_poly.pdbx_strand_id
1 'polypeptide(L)'
;MPPSKTKLQKKRQIGIARRVYLDAHRKSPSLPEESPLDDPPVPMPMPMPVPQAVAPPIELPCPPTPGHKEIEPGPSENNRAPTVEEAKLALWWVVDAIRTPNPRGGYTYHDLNHTTLERFTAMRGCLSNFVQSGGKHFIAESLRAAVAQGKNATYARSIRRWIRTLITTGDLPYFHHGWWNVPMLGDEDIGHEIKTHLQAIGKYACAEAIVQFFSDEETRTRLGVPKAICLRTAQRWMTKYGGFRWRTELKGQYIDGHERADVVEYCEKTYVTFMKAIERLTTIYNEHGVPDPERPILIFPGKKPIIVWFHDESTFFANDRQIVRWVGPNEHPKPVKKGEGNTIMVADFVCAQFGWLRGKNGESARVILRPGINRDGWFTSARVVKQLEDAVKIVQEVYPEYTHVFVYDNAPSHTKRPEDAISARSMPKGEVKVFPRPVTVNRGNGTTEKVIPPRMEPGRLPDGTLQSFYLPDDHEDVNRRGAFKGMAQILRERGLYEAAEKKAECPGFKCEPGRTDCCCRRTLFSQPDFESRDSNLEEAARKLETRVIFLPKYHCELNPIEQCWGYAKRKYRQKPPTNNENMMKKYVIEALESIPIDTIRKFVARSQRFVDAYASGNNGEMAIEWATKAFRSHRQTPGHIPYKQIALGYVHTQDNAYIG
;
A
#
# COMPACT_ATOMS: atom_id res chain seq x y z
N MET A 1 42.77 -34.07 -46.65
CA MET A 1 42.09 -32.75 -46.63
C MET A 1 42.79 -31.85 -45.63
N PRO A 2 43.18 -30.61 -46.00
CA PRO A 2 43.75 -29.68 -45.04
C PRO A 2 42.69 -29.30 -43.98
N PRO A 3 43.08 -29.05 -42.72
CA PRO A 3 42.14 -28.62 -41.69
C PRO A 3 41.43 -27.33 -42.13
N SER A 4 40.11 -27.25 -41.92
CA SER A 4 39.31 -26.09 -42.30
C SER A 4 39.93 -24.79 -41.76
N LYS A 5 39.91 -23.72 -42.56
CA LYS A 5 40.47 -22.40 -42.22
C LYS A 5 40.06 -21.91 -40.82
N THR A 6 38.88 -22.32 -40.35
CA THR A 6 38.32 -22.11 -39.01
C THR A 6 39.10 -22.78 -37.86
N LYS A 7 39.63 -24.00 -38.01
CA LYS A 7 40.43 -24.67 -36.96
C LYS A 7 41.82 -24.03 -36.79
N LEU A 8 42.40 -23.57 -37.89
CA LEU A 8 43.70 -22.88 -37.88
C LEU A 8 43.58 -21.47 -37.27
N GLN A 9 42.50 -20.75 -37.58
CA GLN A 9 42.16 -19.46 -36.95
C GLN A 9 41.91 -19.58 -35.45
N LYS A 10 41.20 -20.62 -35.00
CA LYS A 10 40.96 -20.91 -33.57
C LYS A 10 42.25 -21.17 -32.79
N LYS A 11 43.19 -21.94 -33.35
CA LYS A 11 44.52 -22.16 -32.75
C LYS A 11 45.34 -20.86 -32.68
N ARG A 12 45.20 -19.97 -33.66
CA ARG A 12 45.93 -18.69 -33.71
C ARG A 12 45.40 -17.70 -32.65
N GLN A 13 44.09 -17.62 -32.46
CA GLN A 13 43.47 -16.78 -31.42
C GLN A 13 43.79 -17.28 -29.99
N ILE A 14 43.78 -18.60 -29.76
CA ILE A 14 44.22 -19.19 -28.47
C ILE A 14 45.71 -18.90 -28.21
N GLY A 15 46.54 -18.94 -29.26
CA GLY A 15 47.96 -18.60 -29.16
C GLY A 15 48.22 -17.13 -28.81
N ILE A 16 47.37 -16.21 -29.28
CA ILE A 16 47.47 -14.77 -28.98
C ILE A 16 47.00 -14.50 -27.54
N ALA A 17 45.85 -15.05 -27.13
CA ALA A 17 45.34 -14.90 -25.76
C ALA A 17 46.31 -15.48 -24.70
N ARG A 18 46.93 -16.63 -25.00
CA ARG A 18 47.93 -17.24 -24.11
C ARG A 18 49.23 -16.42 -24.02
N ARG A 19 49.62 -15.74 -25.10
CA ARG A 19 50.82 -14.89 -25.13
C ARG A 19 50.61 -13.60 -24.33
N VAL A 20 49.45 -12.96 -24.48
CA VAL A 20 49.06 -11.79 -23.69
C VAL A 20 48.97 -12.11 -22.19
N TYR A 21 48.42 -13.27 -21.83
CA TYR A 21 48.36 -13.76 -20.44
C TYR A 21 49.75 -13.99 -19.82
N LEU A 22 50.69 -14.58 -20.58
CA LEU A 22 52.05 -14.89 -20.10
C LEU A 22 52.94 -13.64 -20.01
N ASP A 23 52.78 -12.67 -20.91
CA ASP A 23 53.54 -11.41 -20.86
C ASP A 23 53.08 -10.51 -19.70
N ALA A 24 51.80 -10.58 -19.30
CA ALA A 24 51.27 -9.86 -18.15
C ALA A 24 51.77 -10.39 -16.79
N HIS A 25 52.25 -11.63 -16.73
CA HIS A 25 52.73 -12.27 -15.48
C HIS A 25 54.25 -12.35 -15.35
N ARG A 26 55.00 -11.80 -16.31
CA ARG A 26 56.48 -11.81 -16.31
C ARG A 26 57.14 -10.55 -15.73
N LYS A 27 56.36 -9.55 -15.30
CA LYS A 27 56.89 -8.29 -14.74
C LYS A 27 56.31 -7.99 -13.36
N SER A 28 56.84 -8.68 -12.34
CA SER A 28 56.83 -8.22 -10.94
C SER A 28 58.27 -8.27 -10.42
N PRO A 29 58.77 -7.24 -9.70
CA PRO A 29 60.14 -7.21 -9.19
C PRO A 29 60.31 -8.12 -7.97
N SER A 30 61.43 -8.84 -7.94
CA SER A 30 61.90 -9.70 -6.85
C SER A 30 62.30 -8.89 -5.60
N LEU A 31 61.95 -9.37 -4.41
CA LEU A 31 62.57 -9.02 -3.13
C LEU A 31 63.31 -10.24 -2.57
N PRO A 32 64.40 -10.06 -1.78
CA PRO A 32 65.36 -11.12 -1.48
C PRO A 32 64.93 -12.01 -0.30
N GLU A 33 65.37 -13.27 -0.35
CA GLU A 33 65.34 -14.26 0.73
C GLU A 33 66.30 -13.89 1.87
N GLU A 34 65.87 -14.08 3.11
CA GLU A 34 66.69 -14.66 4.19
C GLU A 34 65.75 -15.27 5.26
N SER A 35 65.96 -16.56 5.53
CA SER A 35 65.34 -17.40 6.58
C SER A 35 66.30 -17.48 7.80
N PRO A 36 66.13 -18.33 8.84
CA PRO A 36 64.97 -19.10 9.36
C PRO A 36 64.85 -18.99 10.91
N LEU A 37 63.88 -19.67 11.54
CA LEU A 37 64.10 -20.59 12.69
C LEU A 37 62.77 -21.15 13.26
N ASP A 38 62.88 -22.40 13.72
CA ASP A 38 61.87 -23.42 14.02
C ASP A 38 61.16 -23.31 15.41
N ASP A 39 60.17 -24.22 15.56
CA ASP A 39 59.61 -24.84 16.77
C ASP A 39 58.23 -24.36 17.31
N PRO A 40 57.41 -25.22 17.97
CA PRO A 40 56.54 -26.26 17.40
C PRO A 40 55.06 -26.12 17.91
N PRO A 41 54.09 -26.99 17.51
CA PRO A 41 52.68 -26.80 17.85
C PRO A 41 52.32 -27.39 19.23
N VAL A 42 51.45 -26.71 19.98
CA VAL A 42 50.91 -27.20 21.26
C VAL A 42 49.36 -27.10 21.25
N PRO A 43 48.63 -28.08 21.83
CA PRO A 43 47.38 -28.59 21.30
C PRO A 43 46.11 -28.02 21.94
N MET A 44 44.97 -28.21 21.26
CA MET A 44 43.63 -27.96 21.78
C MET A 44 43.24 -28.90 22.92
N PRO A 45 42.51 -28.42 23.93
CA PRO A 45 41.59 -29.23 24.73
C PRO A 45 40.12 -28.85 24.48
N MET A 46 39.26 -29.87 24.34
CA MET A 46 37.78 -29.78 24.45
C MET A 46 37.32 -29.95 25.93
N PRO A 47 36.02 -30.06 26.26
CA PRO A 47 35.19 -28.94 26.71
C PRO A 47 34.53 -29.15 28.11
N MET A 48 33.80 -28.11 28.57
CA MET A 48 32.77 -28.07 29.66
C MET A 48 33.28 -27.98 31.11
N PRO A 49 32.50 -27.45 32.10
CA PRO A 49 31.07 -27.08 32.09
C PRO A 49 30.75 -25.65 32.59
N VAL A 50 29.51 -25.22 32.32
CA VAL A 50 28.87 -23.98 32.81
C VAL A 50 28.52 -24.09 34.30
N PRO A 51 28.75 -23.04 35.10
CA PRO A 51 27.83 -22.68 36.17
C PRO A 51 27.34 -21.23 36.12
N GLN A 52 26.22 -21.03 36.82
CA GLN A 52 25.28 -19.92 36.77
C GLN A 52 25.78 -18.58 37.33
N ALA A 53 25.02 -17.55 36.94
CA ALA A 53 25.14 -16.13 37.21
C ALA A 53 25.28 -15.71 38.68
N VAL A 54 26.17 -14.72 38.90
CA VAL A 54 26.09 -13.74 39.99
C VAL A 54 26.48 -12.38 39.41
N ALA A 55 25.62 -11.38 39.57
CA ALA A 55 25.86 -10.00 39.15
C ALA A 55 26.64 -9.21 40.23
N PRO A 56 27.55 -8.31 39.83
CA PRO A 56 27.81 -7.10 40.61
C PRO A 56 27.92 -5.86 39.68
N PRO A 57 28.24 -4.65 40.18
CA PRO A 57 27.28 -3.60 40.50
C PRO A 57 27.34 -2.41 39.53
N ILE A 58 26.38 -1.49 39.69
CA ILE A 58 26.22 -0.23 38.96
C ILE A 58 27.42 0.70 39.22
N GLU A 59 28.16 1.06 38.16
CA GLU A 59 29.10 2.20 38.15
C GLU A 59 28.48 3.39 37.42
N LEU A 60 28.61 4.58 38.03
CA LEU A 60 28.17 5.88 37.51
C LEU A 60 29.00 6.30 36.28
N PRO A 61 28.43 7.05 35.32
CA PRO A 61 29.13 7.42 34.10
C PRO A 61 30.19 8.52 34.33
N CYS A 62 31.41 8.27 33.85
CA CYS A 62 32.48 9.28 33.72
C CYS A 62 32.19 10.30 32.60
N PRO A 63 32.73 11.53 32.71
CA PRO A 63 32.55 12.60 31.72
C PRO A 63 33.32 12.32 30.40
N PRO A 64 32.90 12.93 29.27
CA PRO A 64 33.33 12.53 27.94
C PRO A 64 34.77 12.96 27.63
N THR A 65 35.55 12.04 27.09
CA THR A 65 36.87 12.30 26.48
C THR A 65 36.68 12.83 25.05
N PRO A 66 37.45 13.84 24.59
CA PRO A 66 37.27 14.39 23.25
C PRO A 66 37.97 13.53 22.18
N GLY A 67 37.21 13.15 21.15
CA GLY A 67 37.71 13.07 19.78
C GLY A 67 38.46 11.80 19.35
N HIS A 68 37.72 10.75 19.01
CA HIS A 68 38.10 9.88 17.92
C HIS A 68 36.96 9.85 16.89
N LYS A 69 37.22 10.39 15.69
CA LYS A 69 36.33 10.25 14.55
C LYS A 69 36.28 8.77 14.18
N GLU A 70 35.16 8.11 14.45
CA GLU A 70 34.84 6.82 13.84
C GLU A 70 34.77 7.03 12.32
N ILE A 71 35.67 6.35 11.62
CA ILE A 71 35.67 6.27 10.16
C ILE A 71 34.52 5.32 9.80
N GLU A 72 33.48 5.84 9.15
CA GLU A 72 32.44 5.00 8.56
C GLU A 72 33.07 3.96 7.63
N PRO A 73 32.60 2.69 7.64
CA PRO A 73 33.07 1.69 6.71
C PRO A 73 32.69 2.11 5.28
N GLY A 74 33.69 2.39 4.46
CA GLY A 74 33.53 2.80 3.07
C GLY A 74 32.77 1.77 2.22
N PRO A 75 32.24 2.20 1.05
CA PRO A 75 31.49 1.31 0.17
C PRO A 75 32.37 0.12 -0.24
N SER A 76 31.79 -1.09 -0.27
CA SER A 76 32.51 -2.30 -0.66
C SER A 76 33.32 -2.09 -1.94
N GLU A 77 34.53 -2.64 -2.02
CA GLU A 77 35.48 -2.44 -3.14
C GLU A 77 34.85 -2.63 -4.53
N ASN A 78 33.79 -3.45 -4.61
CA ASN A 78 33.01 -3.73 -5.81
C ASN A 78 32.22 -2.54 -6.39
N ASN A 79 32.04 -1.43 -5.67
CA ASN A 79 31.19 -0.29 -6.08
C ASN A 79 31.91 1.05 -6.26
N ARG A 80 33.24 1.12 -6.10
CA ARG A 80 33.99 2.39 -6.30
C ARG A 80 34.05 2.77 -7.78
N ALA A 81 34.29 4.04 -8.12
CA ALA A 81 34.61 4.48 -9.51
C ALA A 81 36.09 4.22 -9.83
N PRO A 82 36.48 3.89 -11.08
CA PRO A 82 37.86 3.54 -11.40
C PRO A 82 38.77 4.75 -11.17
N THR A 83 40.01 4.50 -10.74
CA THR A 83 41.00 5.58 -10.73
C THR A 83 41.32 5.99 -12.17
N VAL A 84 41.85 7.20 -12.37
CA VAL A 84 42.22 7.67 -13.71
C VAL A 84 43.23 6.74 -14.37
N GLU A 85 44.16 6.17 -13.59
CA GLU A 85 45.16 5.22 -14.11
C GLU A 85 44.56 3.84 -14.42
N GLU A 86 43.67 3.33 -13.55
CA GLU A 86 42.88 2.11 -13.85
C GLU A 86 42.07 2.29 -15.15
N ALA A 87 41.45 3.46 -15.34
CA ALA A 87 40.63 3.76 -16.50
C ALA A 87 41.46 3.92 -17.79
N LYS A 88 42.66 4.50 -17.72
CA LYS A 88 43.58 4.58 -18.87
C LYS A 88 44.06 3.19 -19.30
N LEU A 89 44.40 2.33 -18.35
CA LEU A 89 44.82 0.96 -18.64
C LEU A 89 43.68 0.13 -19.23
N ALA A 90 42.48 0.21 -18.63
CA ALA A 90 41.29 -0.44 -19.17
C ALA A 90 40.91 0.07 -20.56
N LEU A 91 41.05 1.39 -20.82
CA LEU A 91 40.80 1.98 -22.14
C LEU A 91 41.78 1.43 -23.16
N TRP A 92 43.06 1.30 -22.80
CA TRP A 92 44.08 0.72 -23.66
C TRP A 92 43.73 -0.73 -24.03
N TRP A 93 43.39 -1.58 -23.05
CA TRP A 93 42.98 -2.96 -23.29
C TRP A 93 41.74 -3.08 -24.20
N VAL A 94 40.72 -2.24 -23.99
CA VAL A 94 39.52 -2.23 -24.83
C VAL A 94 39.84 -1.77 -26.26
N VAL A 95 40.71 -0.76 -26.43
CA VAL A 95 41.08 -0.26 -27.77
C VAL A 95 41.91 -1.30 -28.53
N ASP A 96 42.87 -1.95 -27.86
CA ASP A 96 43.70 -3.02 -28.44
C ASP A 96 42.82 -4.20 -28.87
N ALA A 97 41.83 -4.57 -28.05
CA ALA A 97 40.88 -5.64 -28.39
C ALA A 97 39.96 -5.29 -29.58
N ILE A 98 39.72 -4.02 -29.87
CA ILE A 98 38.94 -3.57 -31.04
C ILE A 98 39.83 -3.54 -32.29
N ARG A 99 41.07 -3.05 -32.18
CA ARG A 99 41.93 -2.78 -33.35
C ARG A 99 43.41 -2.74 -32.98
N THR A 100 44.25 -3.14 -33.93
CA THR A 100 45.72 -3.05 -33.84
C THR A 100 46.30 -2.03 -34.82
N PRO A 101 47.30 -1.22 -34.41
CA PRO A 101 47.97 -0.27 -35.30
C PRO A 101 48.82 -1.00 -36.34
N ASN A 102 48.78 -0.53 -37.59
CA ASN A 102 49.58 -1.09 -38.69
C ASN A 102 50.93 -0.35 -38.79
N PRO A 103 52.07 -1.06 -38.93
CA PRO A 103 53.39 -0.45 -39.15
C PRO A 103 53.46 0.52 -40.34
N ARG A 104 52.55 0.43 -41.31
CA ARG A 104 52.47 1.30 -42.50
C ARG A 104 51.45 2.45 -42.37
N GLY A 105 50.91 2.69 -41.17
CA GLY A 105 49.87 3.67 -40.90
C GLY A 105 48.46 3.07 -40.94
N GLY A 106 47.55 3.62 -40.12
CA GLY A 106 46.17 3.14 -39.98
C GLY A 106 45.98 2.02 -38.94
N TYR A 107 44.76 1.49 -38.87
CA TYR A 107 44.37 0.45 -37.92
C TYR A 107 43.73 -0.74 -38.63
N THR A 108 44.02 -1.95 -38.16
CA THR A 108 43.32 -3.18 -38.56
C THR A 108 42.32 -3.53 -37.47
N TYR A 109 41.03 -3.59 -37.81
CA TYR A 109 39.98 -3.97 -36.87
C TYR A 109 39.91 -5.50 -36.71
N HIS A 110 39.71 -5.97 -35.48
CA HIS A 110 39.53 -7.38 -35.21
C HIS A 110 38.14 -7.85 -35.66
N ASP A 111 38.06 -9.08 -36.16
CA ASP A 111 36.81 -9.74 -36.54
C ASP A 111 36.04 -10.16 -35.28
N LEU A 112 35.24 -9.23 -34.75
CA LEU A 112 34.42 -9.39 -33.55
C LEU A 112 32.95 -9.54 -33.96
N ASN A 113 32.20 -10.40 -33.26
CA ASN A 113 30.75 -10.44 -33.44
C ASN A 113 30.12 -9.10 -33.02
N HIS A 114 28.96 -8.81 -33.61
CA HIS A 114 28.24 -7.54 -33.42
C HIS A 114 28.10 -7.15 -31.95
N THR A 115 27.61 -8.07 -31.11
CA THR A 115 27.39 -7.83 -29.67
C THR A 115 28.68 -7.52 -28.92
N THR A 116 29.78 -8.22 -29.21
CA THR A 116 31.09 -7.94 -28.59
C THR A 116 31.60 -6.56 -28.99
N LEU A 117 31.46 -6.22 -30.27
CA LEU A 117 31.87 -4.91 -30.79
C LEU A 117 31.06 -3.77 -30.15
N GLU A 118 29.75 -3.94 -29.97
CA GLU A 118 28.88 -2.98 -29.28
C GLU A 118 29.34 -2.75 -27.83
N ARG A 119 29.60 -3.83 -27.08
CA ARG A 119 30.08 -3.75 -25.69
C ARG A 119 31.40 -3.01 -25.58
N PHE A 120 32.37 -3.36 -26.42
CA PHE A 120 33.68 -2.73 -26.40
C PHE A 120 33.60 -1.26 -26.81
N THR A 121 32.72 -0.94 -27.77
CA THR A 121 32.46 0.45 -28.17
C THR A 121 31.85 1.26 -27.02
N ALA A 122 30.92 0.68 -26.27
CA ALA A 122 30.29 1.31 -25.10
C ALA A 122 31.30 1.57 -23.97
N MET A 123 32.13 0.56 -23.66
CA MET A 123 33.20 0.69 -22.68
C MET A 123 34.22 1.74 -23.10
N ARG A 124 34.63 1.74 -24.37
CA ARG A 124 35.56 2.73 -24.94
C ARG A 124 35.01 4.14 -24.81
N GLY A 125 33.74 4.36 -25.17
CA GLY A 125 33.08 5.68 -25.04
C GLY A 125 33.04 6.16 -23.59
N CYS A 126 32.61 5.29 -22.66
CA CYS A 126 32.56 5.61 -21.24
C CYS A 126 33.94 5.93 -20.66
N LEU A 127 34.95 5.09 -20.93
CA LEU A 127 36.31 5.25 -20.40
C LEU A 127 37.01 6.47 -21.00
N SER A 128 36.87 6.71 -22.31
CA SER A 128 37.46 7.88 -22.97
C SER A 128 36.95 9.19 -22.36
N ASN A 129 35.63 9.31 -22.20
CA ASN A 129 35.04 10.53 -21.62
C ASN A 129 35.41 10.69 -20.15
N PHE A 130 35.46 9.59 -19.39
CA PHE A 130 35.85 9.60 -17.97
C PHE A 130 37.31 10.01 -17.76
N VAL A 131 38.22 9.57 -18.64
CA VAL A 131 39.63 10.00 -18.60
C VAL A 131 39.74 11.47 -19.00
N GLN A 132 39.02 11.91 -20.04
CA GLN A 132 39.00 13.31 -20.47
C GLN A 132 38.44 14.26 -19.40
N SER A 133 37.48 13.81 -18.58
CA SER A 133 36.92 14.59 -17.48
C SER A 133 37.82 14.65 -16.23
N GLY A 134 39.03 14.11 -16.29
CA GLY A 134 39.95 14.04 -15.15
C GLY A 134 39.47 13.08 -14.06
N GLY A 135 38.73 12.02 -14.42
CA GLY A 135 38.22 11.03 -13.47
C GLY A 135 36.93 11.42 -12.76
N LYS A 136 36.17 12.38 -13.31
CA LYS A 136 34.89 12.84 -12.73
C LYS A 136 33.69 12.20 -13.43
N HIS A 137 32.60 12.02 -12.69
CA HIS A 137 31.27 11.65 -13.21
C HIS A 137 31.15 10.28 -13.90
N PHE A 138 31.84 9.23 -13.42
CA PHE A 138 31.80 7.88 -14.01
C PHE A 138 30.38 7.35 -14.28
N ILE A 139 29.45 7.57 -13.36
CA ILE A 139 28.05 7.14 -13.49
C ILE A 139 27.36 7.87 -14.66
N ALA A 140 27.59 9.17 -14.81
CA ALA A 140 27.00 9.96 -15.88
C ALA A 140 27.59 9.58 -17.24
N GLU A 141 28.91 9.32 -17.31
CA GLU A 141 29.56 8.89 -18.55
C GLU A 141 29.12 7.50 -18.99
N SER A 142 28.89 6.56 -18.05
CA SER A 142 28.30 5.27 -18.41
C SER A 142 26.89 5.39 -18.97
N LEU A 143 26.12 6.37 -18.49
CA LEU A 143 24.77 6.63 -18.99
C LEU A 143 24.82 7.28 -20.37
N ARG A 144 25.71 8.25 -20.58
CA ARG A 144 25.93 8.88 -21.90
C ARG A 144 26.37 7.86 -22.94
N ALA A 145 27.31 6.96 -22.59
CA ALA A 145 27.75 5.89 -23.48
C ALA A 145 26.62 4.92 -23.86
N ALA A 146 25.74 4.59 -22.91
CA ALA A 146 24.57 3.77 -23.18
C ALA A 146 23.57 4.49 -24.11
N VAL A 147 23.26 5.76 -23.83
CA VAL A 147 22.32 6.57 -24.64
C VAL A 147 22.84 6.77 -26.06
N ALA A 148 24.15 6.95 -26.25
CA ALA A 148 24.77 7.07 -27.57
C ALA A 148 24.60 5.81 -28.45
N GLN A 149 24.31 4.65 -27.85
CA GLN A 149 23.97 3.40 -28.54
C GLN A 149 22.47 3.08 -28.52
N GLY A 150 21.61 4.05 -28.16
CA GLY A 150 20.17 3.84 -28.04
C GLY A 150 19.77 2.91 -26.89
N LYS A 151 20.61 2.74 -25.86
CA LYS A 151 20.37 1.87 -24.70
C LYS A 151 20.02 2.67 -23.44
N ASN A 152 19.49 1.98 -22.43
CA ASN A 152 18.96 2.61 -21.19
C ASN A 152 19.91 2.51 -19.98
N ALA A 153 19.46 3.06 -18.84
CA ALA A 153 20.23 3.08 -17.59
C ALA A 153 20.59 1.68 -17.04
N THR A 154 19.91 0.61 -17.46
CA THR A 154 20.31 -0.76 -17.11
C THR A 154 21.58 -1.16 -17.84
N TYR A 155 21.66 -0.87 -19.14
CA TYR A 155 22.87 -1.10 -19.93
C TYR A 155 24.05 -0.27 -19.40
N ALA A 156 23.80 0.96 -18.93
CA ALA A 156 24.82 1.76 -18.23
C ALA A 156 25.38 1.09 -16.96
N ARG A 157 24.58 0.29 -16.25
CA ARG A 157 25.08 -0.54 -15.13
C ARG A 157 25.95 -1.70 -15.63
N SER A 158 25.57 -2.33 -16.74
CA SER A 158 26.36 -3.39 -17.39
C SER A 158 27.72 -2.87 -17.84
N ILE A 159 27.79 -1.68 -18.47
CA ILE A 159 29.05 -1.01 -18.84
C ILE A 159 29.97 -0.85 -17.62
N ARG A 160 29.45 -0.31 -16.51
CA ARG A 160 30.25 -0.13 -15.27
C ARG A 160 30.73 -1.46 -14.71
N ARG A 161 29.91 -2.51 -14.77
CA ARG A 161 30.29 -3.86 -14.34
C ARG A 161 31.38 -4.44 -15.23
N TRP A 162 31.26 -4.35 -16.55
CA TRP A 162 32.27 -4.85 -17.48
C TRP A 162 33.61 -4.16 -17.30
N ILE A 163 33.61 -2.82 -17.12
CA ILE A 163 34.81 -2.06 -16.82
C ILE A 163 35.44 -2.54 -15.52
N ARG A 164 34.63 -2.82 -14.50
CA ARG A 164 35.12 -3.33 -13.22
C ARG A 164 35.70 -4.73 -13.34
N THR A 165 35.01 -5.65 -14.00
CA THR A 165 35.52 -7.00 -14.27
C THR A 165 36.85 -6.92 -15.02
N LEU A 166 36.95 -6.09 -16.06
CA LEU A 166 38.20 -5.88 -16.78
C LEU A 166 39.33 -5.39 -15.88
N ILE A 167 39.06 -4.43 -14.98
CA ILE A 167 40.08 -3.89 -14.06
C ILE A 167 40.50 -4.94 -13.02
N THR A 168 39.54 -5.69 -12.49
CA THR A 168 39.78 -6.62 -11.37
C THR A 168 40.34 -7.96 -11.82
N THR A 169 39.86 -8.51 -12.94
CA THR A 169 40.22 -9.86 -13.41
C THR A 169 41.00 -9.85 -14.72
N GLY A 170 41.06 -8.73 -15.44
CA GLY A 170 41.64 -8.66 -16.78
C GLY A 170 40.72 -9.17 -17.88
N ASP A 171 39.50 -9.59 -17.55
CA ASP A 171 38.58 -10.20 -18.51
C ASP A 171 37.77 -9.15 -19.29
N LEU A 172 37.80 -9.26 -20.61
CA LEU A 172 36.94 -8.48 -21.50
C LEU A 172 35.57 -9.16 -21.68
N PRO A 173 34.47 -8.38 -21.80
CA PRO A 173 33.11 -8.92 -21.86
C PRO A 173 32.74 -9.48 -23.25
N TYR A 174 33.50 -10.47 -23.73
CA TYR A 174 33.22 -11.15 -24.98
C TYR A 174 31.83 -11.79 -24.99
N PHE A 175 31.16 -11.77 -26.13
CA PHE A 175 29.96 -12.57 -26.34
C PHE A 175 30.37 -14.04 -26.55
N HIS A 176 30.17 -14.88 -25.53
CA HIS A 176 30.72 -16.24 -25.44
C HIS A 176 29.92 -17.34 -26.17
N HIS A 177 29.08 -17.00 -27.15
CA HIS A 177 28.31 -18.01 -27.88
C HIS A 177 29.24 -18.97 -28.66
N GLY A 178 29.12 -20.28 -28.41
CA GLY A 178 29.86 -21.33 -29.13
C GLY A 178 31.21 -21.74 -28.52
N TRP A 179 31.56 -21.27 -27.32
CA TRP A 179 32.58 -21.90 -26.48
C TRP A 179 31.88 -22.88 -25.52
N TRP A 180 32.41 -24.10 -25.44
CA TRP A 180 31.80 -25.29 -24.81
C TRP A 180 30.85 -25.02 -23.62
N ASN A 181 29.64 -25.60 -23.69
CA ASN A 181 28.62 -25.69 -22.62
C ASN A 181 28.20 -24.38 -21.91
N VAL A 182 28.44 -23.20 -22.46
CA VAL A 182 27.83 -21.96 -21.94
C VAL A 182 26.45 -21.75 -22.60
N PRO A 183 25.34 -21.85 -21.86
CA PRO A 183 24.03 -21.58 -22.43
C PRO A 183 23.95 -20.11 -22.86
N MET A 184 23.39 -19.84 -24.05
CA MET A 184 22.98 -18.51 -24.57
C MET A 184 22.34 -17.59 -23.51
N LEU A 185 21.73 -18.25 -22.54
CA LEU A 185 21.16 -17.80 -21.28
C LEU A 185 22.03 -16.86 -20.42
N GLY A 186 23.36 -16.82 -20.55
CA GLY A 186 24.20 -15.92 -19.75
C GLY A 186 24.10 -14.43 -20.12
N ASP A 187 23.45 -14.11 -21.23
CA ASP A 187 23.56 -12.80 -21.87
C ASP A 187 22.46 -11.82 -21.44
N GLU A 188 22.87 -10.68 -20.84
CA GLU A 188 21.96 -9.65 -20.37
C GLU A 188 21.15 -8.98 -21.49
N ASP A 189 21.69 -8.94 -22.71
CA ASP A 189 21.07 -8.27 -23.85
C ASP A 189 19.88 -9.08 -24.39
N ILE A 190 20.06 -10.39 -24.52
CA ILE A 190 18.99 -11.35 -24.90
C ILE A 190 17.88 -11.36 -23.83
N GLY A 191 18.26 -11.34 -22.55
CA GLY A 191 17.31 -11.26 -21.46
C GLY A 191 16.44 -10.00 -21.49
N HIS A 192 17.01 -8.86 -21.91
CA HIS A 192 16.29 -7.60 -22.02
C HIS A 192 15.25 -7.61 -23.16
N GLU A 193 15.60 -8.13 -24.33
CA GLU A 193 14.68 -8.18 -25.47
C GLU A 193 13.48 -9.11 -25.23
N ILE A 194 13.73 -10.28 -24.64
CA ILE A 194 12.65 -11.20 -24.24
C ILE A 194 11.71 -10.50 -23.26
N LYS A 195 12.25 -9.74 -22.30
CA LYS A 195 11.45 -9.00 -21.33
C LYS A 195 10.57 -7.94 -22.01
N THR A 196 11.14 -7.15 -22.92
CA THR A 196 10.39 -6.13 -23.67
C THR A 196 9.27 -6.76 -24.49
N HIS A 197 9.55 -7.88 -25.17
CA HIS A 197 8.55 -8.61 -25.94
C HIS A 197 7.39 -9.13 -25.07
N LEU A 198 7.70 -9.74 -23.92
CA LEU A 198 6.67 -10.21 -22.99
C LEU A 198 5.85 -9.06 -22.38
N GLN A 199 6.47 -7.90 -22.14
CA GLN A 199 5.76 -6.71 -21.67
C GLN A 199 4.79 -6.16 -22.72
N ALA A 200 5.15 -6.20 -24.00
CA ALA A 200 4.26 -5.79 -25.09
C ALA A 200 3.01 -6.68 -25.23
N ILE A 201 3.12 -7.96 -24.87
CA ILE A 201 1.99 -8.92 -24.88
C ILE A 201 1.05 -8.70 -23.67
N GLY A 202 1.61 -8.27 -22.53
CA GLY A 202 0.82 -7.89 -21.35
C GLY A 202 0.44 -9.06 -20.45
N LYS A 203 -0.75 -8.98 -19.82
CA LYS A 203 -1.17 -9.80 -18.66
C LYS A 203 -1.10 -11.31 -18.89
N TYR A 204 -1.29 -11.75 -20.14
CA TYR A 204 -1.38 -13.16 -20.49
C TYR A 204 -0.15 -13.69 -21.23
N ALA A 205 0.99 -12.99 -21.13
CA ALA A 205 2.24 -13.45 -21.70
C ALA A 205 2.61 -14.84 -21.17
N CYS A 206 2.88 -15.78 -22.09
CA CYS A 206 3.15 -17.19 -21.80
C CYS A 206 4.46 -17.65 -22.46
N ALA A 207 4.89 -18.88 -22.17
CA ALA A 207 6.15 -19.38 -22.71
C ALA A 207 6.13 -19.49 -24.25
N GLU A 208 4.96 -19.73 -24.83
CA GLU A 208 4.71 -19.78 -26.27
C GLU A 208 5.06 -18.44 -26.95
N ALA A 209 4.89 -17.31 -26.28
CA ALA A 209 5.30 -16.01 -26.80
C ALA A 209 6.82 -15.95 -27.04
N ILE A 210 7.62 -16.52 -26.13
CA ILE A 210 9.07 -16.58 -26.32
C ILE A 210 9.41 -17.52 -27.48
N VAL A 211 8.68 -18.62 -27.66
CA VAL A 211 8.85 -19.51 -28.82
C VAL A 211 8.57 -18.76 -30.12
N GLN A 212 7.49 -17.97 -30.18
CA GLN A 212 7.16 -17.15 -31.34
C GLN A 212 8.23 -16.09 -31.62
N PHE A 213 8.75 -15.42 -30.59
CA PHE A 213 9.84 -14.46 -30.71
C PHE A 213 11.09 -15.05 -31.39
N PHE A 214 11.46 -16.30 -31.06
CA PHE A 214 12.59 -17.00 -31.70
C PHE A 214 12.19 -17.84 -32.91
N SER A 215 10.92 -17.80 -33.34
CA SER A 215 10.50 -18.38 -34.61
C SER A 215 10.79 -17.44 -35.77
N ASP A 216 10.89 -16.13 -35.51
CA ASP A 216 11.28 -15.12 -36.47
C ASP A 216 12.77 -15.25 -36.88
N GLU A 217 13.01 -15.31 -38.18
CA GLU A 217 14.31 -15.57 -38.77
C GLU A 217 15.26 -14.37 -38.68
N GLU A 218 14.71 -13.16 -38.74
CA GLU A 218 15.47 -11.92 -38.55
C GLU A 218 16.00 -11.82 -37.12
N THR A 219 15.12 -12.04 -36.13
CA THR A 219 15.48 -12.08 -34.71
C THR A 219 16.52 -13.15 -34.41
N ARG A 220 16.37 -14.35 -34.97
CA ARG A 220 17.36 -15.43 -34.83
C ARG A 220 18.72 -15.06 -35.42
N THR A 221 18.73 -14.47 -36.62
CA THR A 221 19.97 -14.10 -37.31
C THR A 221 20.70 -12.99 -36.57
N ARG A 222 19.97 -11.95 -36.14
CA ARG A 222 20.49 -10.82 -35.37
C ARG A 222 21.06 -11.24 -34.02
N LEU A 223 20.42 -12.19 -33.34
CA LEU A 223 20.84 -12.68 -32.02
C LEU A 223 21.77 -13.91 -32.08
N GLY A 224 22.11 -14.39 -33.27
CA GLY A 224 23.00 -15.53 -33.47
C GLY A 224 22.41 -16.87 -32.99
N VAL A 225 21.09 -17.02 -33.02
CA VAL A 225 20.36 -18.20 -32.54
C VAL A 225 20.11 -19.18 -33.68
N PRO A 226 20.75 -20.35 -33.72
CA PRO A 226 20.76 -21.21 -34.90
C PRO A 226 19.45 -21.97 -35.14
N LYS A 227 18.60 -22.13 -34.11
CA LYS A 227 17.32 -22.86 -34.19
C LYS A 227 16.28 -22.23 -33.28
N ALA A 228 15.02 -22.33 -33.66
CA ALA A 228 13.91 -21.98 -32.77
C ALA A 228 13.99 -22.77 -31.46
N ILE A 229 13.65 -22.13 -30.35
CA ILE A 229 13.67 -22.75 -29.03
C ILE A 229 12.42 -23.59 -28.80
N CYS A 230 12.53 -24.69 -28.04
CA CYS A 230 11.36 -25.48 -27.66
C CYS A 230 10.63 -24.86 -26.46
N LEU A 231 9.35 -25.23 -26.28
CA LEU A 231 8.51 -24.75 -25.20
C LEU A 231 9.12 -24.95 -23.81
N ARG A 232 9.74 -26.11 -23.56
CA ARG A 232 10.44 -26.40 -22.29
C ARG A 232 11.57 -25.40 -22.02
N THR A 233 12.28 -25.00 -23.07
CA THR A 233 13.35 -23.99 -22.98
C THR A 233 12.74 -22.62 -22.66
N ALA A 234 11.67 -22.21 -23.35
CA ALA A 234 10.95 -20.98 -23.07
C ALA A 234 10.40 -20.90 -21.64
N GLN A 235 9.82 -21.98 -21.11
CA GLN A 235 9.32 -22.06 -19.72
C GLN A 235 10.44 -21.81 -18.69
N ARG A 236 11.63 -22.40 -18.92
CA ARG A 236 12.81 -22.13 -18.08
C ARG A 236 13.25 -20.68 -18.16
N TRP A 237 13.13 -20.04 -19.34
CA TRP A 237 13.59 -18.67 -19.58
C TRP A 237 12.67 -17.64 -18.94
N MET A 238 11.35 -17.87 -19.03
CA MET A 238 10.32 -17.04 -18.40
C MET A 238 10.57 -16.85 -16.90
N THR A 239 10.96 -17.93 -16.20
CA THR A 239 11.26 -17.91 -14.76
C THR A 239 12.61 -17.26 -14.44
N LYS A 240 13.64 -17.45 -15.29
CA LYS A 240 15.04 -17.10 -14.95
C LYS A 240 15.44 -15.65 -15.32
N TYR A 241 14.88 -15.03 -16.36
CA TYR A 241 15.33 -13.69 -16.82
C TYR A 241 14.24 -12.62 -16.82
N GLY A 242 12.99 -13.01 -17.04
CA GLY A 242 11.89 -12.04 -17.05
C GLY A 242 11.30 -11.77 -15.66
N GLY A 243 11.65 -12.55 -14.64
CA GLY A 243 11.03 -12.46 -13.31
C GLY A 243 9.54 -12.82 -13.32
N PHE A 244 9.00 -13.27 -14.46
CA PHE A 244 7.63 -13.72 -14.60
C PHE A 244 7.47 -15.03 -13.85
N ARG A 245 6.54 -15.04 -12.90
CA ARG A 245 6.15 -16.23 -12.17
C ARG A 245 4.66 -16.39 -12.35
N TRP A 246 4.24 -17.58 -12.74
CA TRP A 246 2.82 -17.92 -12.69
C TRP A 246 2.35 -17.83 -11.25
N ARG A 247 1.42 -16.91 -11.00
CA ARG A 247 0.80 -16.67 -9.69
C ARG A 247 -0.66 -16.36 -9.92
N THR A 248 -1.49 -16.65 -8.93
CA THR A 248 -2.83 -16.07 -8.88
C THR A 248 -2.71 -14.55 -8.88
N GLU A 249 -3.58 -13.88 -9.63
CA GLU A 249 -3.66 -12.43 -9.64
C GLU A 249 -3.78 -11.91 -8.21
N LEU A 250 -2.89 -10.99 -7.85
CA LEU A 250 -2.99 -10.29 -6.59
C LEU A 250 -4.17 -9.34 -6.71
N LYS A 251 -5.26 -9.63 -6.00
CA LYS A 251 -6.37 -8.68 -5.88
C LYS A 251 -5.84 -7.47 -5.11
N GLY A 252 -5.81 -6.33 -5.78
CA GLY A 252 -5.52 -5.04 -5.17
C GLY A 252 -6.70 -4.53 -4.34
N GLN A 253 -6.58 -3.29 -3.88
CA GLN A 253 -7.67 -2.61 -3.20
C GLN A 253 -8.84 -2.37 -4.17
N TYR A 254 -10.08 -2.46 -3.69
CA TYR A 254 -11.26 -2.20 -4.52
C TYR A 254 -11.33 -0.69 -4.80
N ILE A 255 -11.19 -0.27 -6.06
CA ILE A 255 -11.25 1.16 -6.46
C ILE A 255 -12.68 1.59 -6.82
N ASP A 256 -13.62 0.64 -6.91
CA ASP A 256 -15.00 0.93 -7.32
C ASP A 256 -15.63 1.98 -6.38
N GLY A 257 -16.17 3.05 -6.98
CA GLY A 257 -16.80 4.15 -6.27
C GLY A 257 -15.89 5.21 -5.66
N HIS A 258 -14.55 5.05 -5.66
CA HIS A 258 -13.61 6.06 -5.12
C HIS A 258 -13.76 7.41 -5.82
N GLU A 259 -13.82 7.39 -7.16
CA GLU A 259 -13.80 8.59 -8.02
C GLU A 259 -15.19 9.23 -8.19
N ARG A 260 -16.21 8.78 -7.44
CA ARG A 260 -17.52 9.41 -7.49
C ARG A 260 -17.44 10.82 -6.89
N ALA A 261 -17.99 11.81 -7.58
CA ALA A 261 -17.91 13.21 -7.17
C ALA A 261 -18.38 13.45 -5.73
N ASP A 262 -19.47 12.82 -5.29
CA ASP A 262 -19.97 12.94 -3.91
C ASP A 262 -19.04 12.31 -2.87
N VAL A 263 -18.32 11.24 -3.25
CA VAL A 263 -17.34 10.55 -2.38
C VAL A 263 -16.04 11.35 -2.29
N VAL A 264 -15.52 11.83 -3.42
CA VAL A 264 -14.32 12.68 -3.48
C VAL A 264 -14.54 13.97 -2.71
N GLU A 265 -15.68 14.64 -2.92
CA GLU A 265 -16.01 15.87 -2.21
C GLU A 265 -16.05 15.66 -0.70
N TYR A 266 -16.70 14.59 -0.22
CA TYR A 266 -16.71 14.26 1.21
C TYR A 266 -15.32 13.91 1.73
N CYS A 267 -14.53 13.15 0.95
CA CYS A 267 -13.16 12.79 1.31
C CYS A 267 -12.31 14.03 1.53
N GLU A 268 -12.27 14.94 0.55
CA GLU A 268 -11.43 16.13 0.59
C GLU A 268 -11.94 17.17 1.59
N LYS A 269 -13.21 17.58 1.46
CA LYS A 269 -13.76 18.72 2.21
C LYS A 269 -14.13 18.39 3.65
N THR A 270 -14.45 17.13 3.94
CA THR A 270 -14.89 16.72 5.28
C THR A 270 -13.81 15.90 5.98
N TYR A 271 -13.49 14.71 5.46
CA TYR A 271 -12.66 13.77 6.20
C TYR A 271 -11.18 14.21 6.27
N VAL A 272 -10.55 14.44 5.12
CA VAL A 272 -9.14 14.85 5.03
C VAL A 272 -8.94 16.19 5.72
N THR A 273 -9.81 17.18 5.44
CA THR A 273 -9.76 18.49 6.10
C THR A 273 -9.83 18.36 7.62
N PHE A 274 -10.74 17.54 8.16
CA PHE A 274 -10.81 17.28 9.60
C PHE A 274 -9.55 16.60 10.15
N MET A 275 -9.08 15.53 9.51
CA MET A 275 -7.87 14.81 9.93
C MET A 275 -6.64 15.73 9.95
N LYS A 276 -6.54 16.63 8.98
CA LYS A 276 -5.49 17.67 8.92
C LYS A 276 -5.62 18.71 10.03
N ALA A 277 -6.84 19.13 10.37
CA ALA A 277 -7.07 20.10 11.43
C ALA A 277 -6.67 19.56 12.82
N ILE A 278 -6.91 18.28 13.08
CA ILE A 278 -6.57 17.64 14.38
C ILE A 278 -5.12 17.14 14.44
N GLU A 279 -4.42 17.09 13.32
CA GLU A 279 -3.06 16.54 13.21
C GLU A 279 -2.10 17.11 14.26
N ARG A 280 -2.16 18.43 14.49
CA ARG A 280 -1.32 19.12 15.49
C ARG A 280 -1.58 18.70 16.94
N LEU A 281 -2.74 18.10 17.21
CA LEU A 281 -3.18 17.67 18.53
C LEU A 281 -3.05 16.15 18.73
N THR A 282 -2.62 15.40 17.72
CA THR A 282 -2.56 13.94 17.75
C THR A 282 -1.12 13.46 17.55
N THR A 283 -0.72 12.39 18.25
CA THR A 283 0.57 11.74 18.01
C THR A 283 0.59 11.14 16.59
N ILE A 284 1.43 11.68 15.72
CA ILE A 284 1.69 11.09 14.40
C ILE A 284 2.83 10.10 14.51
N TYR A 285 2.66 8.92 13.90
CA TYR A 285 3.66 7.86 13.87
C TYR A 285 4.25 7.71 12.47
N ASN A 286 5.54 7.43 12.39
CA ASN A 286 6.23 7.14 11.14
C ASN A 286 6.10 5.66 10.73
N GLU A 287 6.74 5.28 9.62
CA GLU A 287 6.70 3.91 9.07
C GLU A 287 7.30 2.83 9.98
N HIS A 288 8.09 3.21 10.98
CA HIS A 288 8.63 2.30 11.98
C HIS A 288 7.71 2.15 13.19
N GLY A 289 6.61 2.90 13.24
CA GLY A 289 5.65 2.87 14.35
C GLY A 289 6.15 3.64 15.57
N VAL A 290 7.09 4.58 15.40
CA VAL A 290 7.53 5.50 16.46
C VAL A 290 6.98 6.91 16.19
N PRO A 291 6.78 7.74 17.23
CA PRO A 291 6.36 9.13 17.05
C PRO A 291 7.26 9.86 16.05
N ASP A 292 6.66 10.58 15.12
CA ASP A 292 7.35 11.29 14.05
C ASP A 292 8.00 12.57 14.61
N PRO A 293 9.35 12.66 14.65
CA PRO A 293 10.03 13.84 15.19
C PRO A 293 9.79 15.10 14.35
N GLU A 294 9.41 14.97 13.07
CA GLU A 294 9.10 16.10 12.19
C GLU A 294 7.70 16.65 12.41
N ARG A 295 6.82 15.91 13.10
CA ARG A 295 5.41 16.26 13.38
C ARG A 295 5.11 16.16 14.89
N PRO A 296 5.76 17.00 15.73
CA PRO A 296 5.50 17.01 17.15
C PRO A 296 4.09 17.52 17.45
N ILE A 297 3.51 17.02 18.54
CA ILE A 297 2.23 17.52 19.05
C ILE A 297 2.45 18.95 19.57
N LEU A 298 1.57 19.86 19.18
CA LEU A 298 1.58 21.27 19.60
C LEU A 298 0.30 21.55 20.39
N ILE A 299 0.41 21.49 21.72
CA ILE A 299 -0.72 21.70 22.63
C ILE A 299 -0.70 23.14 23.14
N PHE A 300 -1.74 23.91 22.81
CA PHE A 300 -1.95 25.23 23.39
C PHE A 300 -2.46 25.13 24.84
N PRO A 301 -2.18 26.12 25.70
CA PRO A 301 -2.71 26.15 27.06
C PRO A 301 -4.23 25.92 27.11
N GLY A 302 -4.67 24.98 27.93
CA GLY A 302 -6.10 24.63 28.09
C GLY A 302 -6.67 23.66 27.06
N LYS A 303 -5.90 23.19 26.07
CA LYS A 303 -6.31 22.12 25.14
C LYS A 303 -5.76 20.76 25.57
N LYS A 304 -6.52 19.70 25.29
CA LYS A 304 -6.12 18.31 25.51
C LYS A 304 -5.62 17.68 24.20
N PRO A 305 -4.64 16.76 24.24
CA PRO A 305 -4.28 15.96 23.08
C PRO A 305 -5.46 15.10 22.62
N ILE A 306 -5.55 14.82 21.32
CA ILE A 306 -6.64 14.06 20.69
C ILE A 306 -6.21 12.61 20.45
N ILE A 307 -7.04 11.67 20.90
CA ILE A 307 -6.97 10.25 20.53
C ILE A 307 -8.08 9.92 19.55
N VAL A 308 -7.68 9.35 18.42
CA VAL A 308 -8.57 8.86 17.37
C VAL A 308 -8.77 7.35 17.52
N TRP A 309 -10.01 6.94 17.76
CA TRP A 309 -10.43 5.55 17.89
C TRP A 309 -11.09 5.10 16.60
N PHE A 310 -10.50 4.12 15.92
CA PHE A 310 -11.03 3.55 14.69
C PHE A 310 -11.89 2.32 15.00
N HIS A 311 -13.12 2.33 14.51
CA HIS A 311 -14.09 1.25 14.65
C HIS A 311 -14.30 0.52 13.32
N ASP A 312 -14.62 -0.77 13.42
CA ASP A 312 -15.13 -1.59 12.33
C ASP A 312 -15.63 -2.94 12.88
N GLU A 313 -16.31 -3.71 12.02
CA GLU A 313 -16.72 -5.08 12.28
C GLU A 313 -16.06 -6.09 11.35
N SER A 314 -15.63 -7.22 11.91
CA SER A 314 -15.10 -8.33 11.12
C SER A 314 -15.72 -9.67 11.51
N THR A 315 -16.12 -10.43 10.48
CA THR A 315 -16.56 -11.82 10.63
C THR A 315 -15.40 -12.80 10.47
N PHE A 316 -15.36 -13.77 11.38
CA PHE A 316 -14.48 -14.94 11.37
C PHE A 316 -15.31 -16.19 11.08
N PHE A 317 -14.78 -17.06 10.23
CA PHE A 317 -15.44 -18.29 9.78
C PHE A 317 -14.74 -19.52 10.35
N ALA A 318 -15.51 -20.51 10.80
CA ALA A 318 -14.98 -21.72 11.43
C ALA A 318 -14.03 -22.50 10.52
N ASN A 319 -14.25 -22.43 9.20
CA ASN A 319 -13.42 -23.12 8.21
C ASN A 319 -12.34 -22.23 7.58
N ASP A 320 -12.21 -20.95 7.97
CA ASP A 320 -11.10 -20.10 7.52
C ASP A 320 -9.79 -20.55 8.18
N ARG A 321 -9.08 -21.46 7.51
CA ARG A 321 -7.86 -22.13 8.00
C ARG A 321 -6.72 -22.04 7.01
N GLN A 322 -5.51 -22.31 7.49
CA GLN A 322 -4.32 -22.33 6.65
C GLN A 322 -4.44 -23.42 5.57
N ILE A 323 -4.56 -22.99 4.31
CA ILE A 323 -4.67 -23.87 3.15
C ILE A 323 -3.32 -24.16 2.48
N VAL A 324 -2.27 -23.40 2.81
CA VAL A 324 -0.92 -23.60 2.25
C VAL A 324 -0.02 -24.25 3.30
N ARG A 325 0.51 -25.43 2.99
CA ARG A 325 1.43 -26.20 3.85
C ARG A 325 2.35 -27.09 3.03
N TRP A 326 3.37 -27.62 3.68
CA TRP A 326 4.17 -28.72 3.14
C TRP A 326 3.34 -30.01 3.12
N VAL A 327 3.43 -30.76 2.02
CA VAL A 327 2.71 -32.02 1.79
C VAL A 327 3.75 -33.08 1.43
N GLY A 328 3.71 -34.23 2.10
CA GLY A 328 4.63 -35.33 1.82
C GLY A 328 4.29 -36.05 0.50
N PRO A 329 5.24 -36.78 -0.10
CA PRO A 329 5.04 -37.44 -1.40
C PRO A 329 3.91 -38.49 -1.41
N ASN A 330 3.58 -39.06 -0.25
CA ASN A 330 2.57 -40.11 -0.09
C ASN A 330 1.26 -39.59 0.50
N GLU A 331 1.11 -38.28 0.68
CA GLU A 331 -0.09 -37.71 1.27
C GLU A 331 -1.13 -37.38 0.20
N HIS A 332 -2.29 -38.01 0.29
CA HIS A 332 -3.40 -37.79 -0.62
C HIS A 332 -4.36 -36.70 -0.14
N PRO A 333 -5.04 -35.98 -1.05
CA PRO A 333 -6.08 -35.01 -0.69
C PRO A 333 -7.16 -35.65 0.18
N LYS A 334 -7.46 -35.01 1.33
CA LYS A 334 -8.55 -35.42 2.21
C LYS A 334 -9.78 -34.56 1.93
N PRO A 335 -11.01 -35.11 2.01
CA PRO A 335 -12.24 -34.33 1.91
C PRO A 335 -12.27 -33.21 2.95
N VAL A 336 -12.62 -32.00 2.51
CA VAL A 336 -12.85 -30.83 3.37
C VAL A 336 -14.35 -30.56 3.47
N LYS A 337 -14.79 -30.08 4.64
CA LYS A 337 -16.19 -29.68 4.84
C LYS A 337 -16.54 -28.56 3.86
N LYS A 338 -17.70 -28.68 3.20
CA LYS A 338 -18.21 -27.67 2.27
C LYS A 338 -18.72 -26.46 3.05
N GLY A 339 -18.42 -25.26 2.56
CA GLY A 339 -18.89 -23.98 3.12
C GLY A 339 -17.97 -23.42 4.20
N GLU A 340 -18.30 -22.22 4.68
CA GLU A 340 -17.44 -21.45 5.60
C GLU A 340 -17.62 -21.84 7.08
N GLY A 341 -18.65 -22.64 7.38
CA GLY A 341 -18.96 -23.12 8.73
C GLY A 341 -19.61 -22.05 9.61
N ASN A 342 -19.51 -22.23 10.93
CA ASN A 342 -20.04 -21.27 11.90
C ASN A 342 -19.32 -19.92 11.82
N THR A 343 -20.02 -18.85 12.23
CA THR A 343 -19.53 -17.49 12.14
C THR A 343 -19.51 -16.82 13.50
N ILE A 344 -18.48 -16.01 13.74
CA ILE A 344 -18.39 -15.08 14.85
C ILE A 344 -18.07 -13.72 14.27
N MET A 345 -18.92 -12.73 14.55
CA MET A 345 -18.67 -11.33 14.27
C MET A 345 -18.04 -10.67 15.49
N VAL A 346 -17.04 -9.83 15.26
CA VAL A 346 -16.43 -8.98 16.28
C VAL A 346 -16.50 -7.54 15.83
N ALA A 347 -16.94 -6.65 16.72
CA ALA A 347 -16.84 -5.20 16.57
C ALA A 347 -15.94 -4.66 17.69
N ASP A 348 -15.00 -3.76 17.41
CA ASP A 348 -14.10 -3.20 18.43
C ASP A 348 -13.53 -1.84 17.98
N PHE A 349 -12.83 -1.15 18.88
CA PHE A 349 -12.12 0.08 18.60
C PHE A 349 -10.62 -0.09 18.77
N VAL A 350 -9.84 0.55 17.91
CA VAL A 350 -8.37 0.55 18.01
C VAL A 350 -7.81 1.97 17.85
N CYS A 351 -6.77 2.31 18.62
CA CYS A 351 -5.98 3.51 18.41
C CYS A 351 -4.47 3.19 18.42
N ALA A 352 -3.65 4.10 17.89
CA ALA A 352 -2.20 3.93 17.83
C ALA A 352 -1.51 3.97 19.21
N GLN A 353 -2.06 4.75 20.14
CA GLN A 353 -1.47 4.99 21.45
C GLN A 353 -1.62 3.76 22.36
N PHE A 354 -2.85 3.23 22.45
CA PHE A 354 -3.25 2.22 23.43
C PHE A 354 -3.63 0.85 22.82
N GLY A 355 -3.77 0.77 21.50
CA GLY A 355 -4.21 -0.46 20.84
C GLY A 355 -5.72 -0.63 20.96
N TRP A 356 -6.18 -1.85 21.26
CA TRP A 356 -7.60 -2.13 21.45
C TRP A 356 -8.18 -1.37 22.65
N LEU A 357 -9.41 -0.86 22.54
CA LEU A 357 -10.04 -0.13 23.62
C LEU A 357 -10.36 -1.05 24.81
N ARG A 358 -9.73 -0.77 25.95
CA ARG A 358 -9.87 -1.53 27.21
C ARG A 358 -10.00 -0.59 28.39
N GLY A 359 -10.82 -1.00 29.36
CA GLY A 359 -10.93 -0.39 30.68
C GLY A 359 -9.83 -0.86 31.63
N LYS A 360 -9.70 -0.19 32.79
CA LYS A 360 -8.67 -0.49 33.81
C LYS A 360 -8.78 -1.93 34.34
N ASN A 361 -10.00 -2.43 34.48
CA ASN A 361 -10.31 -3.72 35.10
C ASN A 361 -10.61 -4.83 34.08
N GLY A 362 -10.16 -4.67 32.83
CA GLY A 362 -10.43 -5.63 31.75
C GLY A 362 -11.78 -5.46 31.07
N GLU A 363 -12.52 -4.38 31.37
CA GLU A 363 -13.70 -3.97 30.61
C GLU A 363 -13.32 -3.72 29.15
N SER A 364 -14.27 -3.90 28.25
CA SER A 364 -14.02 -3.74 26.83
C SER A 364 -15.29 -3.28 26.13
N ALA A 365 -15.15 -2.35 25.20
CA ALA A 365 -16.20 -1.99 24.26
C ALA A 365 -16.36 -3.05 23.15
N ARG A 366 -15.56 -4.12 23.15
CA ARG A 366 -15.62 -5.18 22.15
C ARG A 366 -16.95 -5.92 22.22
N VAL A 367 -17.64 -5.99 21.09
CA VAL A 367 -18.83 -6.82 20.92
C VAL A 367 -18.42 -8.10 20.20
N ILE A 368 -18.83 -9.25 20.75
CA ILE A 368 -18.70 -10.55 20.09
C ILE A 368 -20.09 -11.10 19.90
N LEU A 369 -20.45 -11.39 18.66
CA LEU A 369 -21.81 -11.73 18.26
C LEU A 369 -21.81 -12.96 17.35
N ARG A 370 -22.77 -13.87 17.55
CA ARG A 370 -23.05 -14.95 16.61
C ARG A 370 -24.18 -14.51 15.68
N PRO A 371 -23.89 -14.14 14.42
CA PRO A 371 -24.90 -13.59 13.55
C PRO A 371 -25.91 -14.65 13.14
N GLY A 372 -27.20 -14.29 13.16
CA GLY A 372 -28.29 -15.13 12.67
C GLY A 372 -29.58 -14.99 13.47
N ILE A 373 -30.70 -15.28 12.80
CA ILE A 373 -32.05 -15.19 13.35
C ILE A 373 -32.23 -16.08 14.59
N ASN A 374 -31.71 -17.31 14.53
CA ASN A 374 -31.76 -18.28 15.64
C ASN A 374 -30.48 -18.23 16.52
N ARG A 375 -29.80 -17.09 16.54
CA ARG A 375 -28.57 -16.85 17.30
C ARG A 375 -28.69 -15.54 18.08
N ASP A 376 -27.66 -14.69 18.05
CA ASP A 376 -27.63 -13.45 18.82
C ASP A 376 -28.27 -12.27 18.04
N GLY A 377 -28.87 -12.54 16.88
CA GLY A 377 -29.42 -11.53 15.97
C GLY A 377 -28.35 -10.91 15.07
N TRP A 378 -28.59 -9.68 14.65
CA TRP A 378 -27.68 -8.89 13.81
C TRP A 378 -27.08 -7.72 14.60
N PHE A 379 -25.97 -7.18 14.13
CA PHE A 379 -25.39 -5.96 14.71
C PHE A 379 -26.14 -4.73 14.17
N THR A 380 -27.18 -4.31 14.90
CA THR A 380 -28.09 -3.25 14.49
C THR A 380 -27.53 -1.87 14.85
N SER A 381 -28.06 -0.80 14.23
CA SER A 381 -27.72 0.58 14.58
C SER A 381 -27.85 0.88 16.09
N ALA A 382 -28.87 0.32 16.76
CA ALA A 382 -29.02 0.45 18.20
C ALA A 382 -27.85 -0.19 18.99
N ARG A 383 -27.31 -1.32 18.51
CA ARG A 383 -26.13 -1.96 19.12
C ARG A 383 -24.86 -1.18 18.85
N VAL A 384 -24.73 -0.52 17.69
CA VAL A 384 -23.62 0.39 17.39
C VAL A 384 -23.64 1.58 18.34
N VAL A 385 -24.79 2.24 18.50
CA VAL A 385 -24.97 3.34 19.47
C VAL A 385 -24.64 2.87 20.88
N LYS A 386 -25.13 1.70 21.28
CA LYS A 386 -24.83 1.15 22.60
C LYS A 386 -23.34 0.90 22.80
N GLN A 387 -22.66 0.38 21.78
CA GLN A 387 -21.23 0.16 21.81
C GLN A 387 -20.44 1.48 21.94
N LEU A 388 -20.90 2.55 21.28
CA LEU A 388 -20.34 3.89 21.44
C LEU A 388 -20.50 4.39 22.87
N GLU A 389 -21.69 4.27 23.48
CA GLU A 389 -21.91 4.67 24.88
C GLU A 389 -20.93 3.97 25.83
N ASP A 390 -20.77 2.66 25.67
CA ASP A 390 -19.87 1.87 26.50
C ASP A 390 -18.40 2.26 26.25
N ALA A 391 -18.03 2.54 24.99
CA ALA A 391 -16.70 3.03 24.62
C ALA A 391 -16.40 4.41 25.22
N VAL A 392 -17.36 5.35 25.15
CA VAL A 392 -17.22 6.69 25.71
C VAL A 392 -17.04 6.64 27.22
N LYS A 393 -17.83 5.81 27.90
CA LYS A 393 -17.69 5.58 29.34
C LYS A 393 -16.28 5.13 29.70
N ILE A 394 -15.74 4.15 28.96
CA ILE A 394 -14.37 3.64 29.18
C ILE A 394 -13.34 4.76 28.98
N VAL A 395 -13.40 5.51 27.88
CA VAL A 395 -12.36 6.51 27.60
C VAL A 395 -12.41 7.69 28.57
N GLN A 396 -13.59 8.12 29.00
CA GLN A 396 -13.74 9.18 30.01
C GLN A 396 -13.19 8.76 31.38
N GLU A 397 -13.31 7.49 31.75
CA GLU A 397 -12.77 6.98 33.01
C GLU A 397 -11.26 6.70 32.96
N VAL A 398 -10.78 6.15 31.85
CA VAL A 398 -9.40 5.65 31.73
C VAL A 398 -8.44 6.68 31.19
N TYR A 399 -8.90 7.56 30.30
CA TYR A 399 -8.08 8.52 29.57
C TYR A 399 -8.64 9.96 29.64
N PRO A 400 -9.06 10.46 30.82
CA PRO A 400 -9.72 11.78 30.95
C PRO A 400 -8.85 12.96 30.50
N GLU A 401 -7.54 12.79 30.41
CA GLU A 401 -6.58 13.79 29.97
C GLU A 401 -6.60 14.02 28.44
N TYR A 402 -7.31 13.19 27.68
CA TYR A 402 -7.44 13.32 26.22
C TYR A 402 -8.83 13.79 25.80
N THR A 403 -8.88 14.38 24.61
CA THR A 403 -10.12 14.50 23.83
C THR A 403 -10.24 13.29 22.91
N HIS A 404 -11.44 12.72 22.77
CA HIS A 404 -11.66 11.50 22.01
C HIS A 404 -12.50 11.75 20.77
N VAL A 405 -12.04 11.20 19.64
CA VAL A 405 -12.75 11.17 18.37
C VAL A 405 -12.94 9.72 17.95
N PHE A 406 -14.15 9.35 17.54
CA PHE A 406 -14.48 8.01 17.07
C PHE A 406 -14.71 8.01 15.56
N VAL A 407 -14.00 7.14 14.85
CA VAL A 407 -14.06 7.00 13.40
C VAL A 407 -14.80 5.72 13.06
N TYR A 408 -15.87 5.82 12.27
CA TYR A 408 -16.67 4.69 11.80
C TYR A 408 -16.64 4.59 10.28
N ASP A 409 -16.92 3.43 9.72
CA ASP A 409 -17.21 3.33 8.30
C ASP A 409 -18.57 3.99 7.96
N ASN A 410 -18.78 4.32 6.68
CA ASN A 410 -20.02 4.94 6.20
C ASN A 410 -21.04 3.86 5.80
N ALA A 411 -21.31 2.94 6.72
CA ALA A 411 -22.29 1.88 6.56
C ALA A 411 -23.72 2.35 6.88
N PRO A 412 -24.75 1.76 6.26
CA PRO A 412 -26.15 2.09 6.55
C PRO A 412 -26.56 1.93 8.02
N SER A 413 -25.93 1.01 8.76
CA SER A 413 -26.15 0.82 10.21
C SER A 413 -25.63 2.01 11.03
N HIS A 414 -24.51 2.61 10.62
CA HIS A 414 -23.85 3.70 11.32
C HIS A 414 -24.49 5.05 11.01
N THR A 415 -24.92 5.24 9.75
CA THR A 415 -25.57 6.47 9.28
C THR A 415 -27.09 6.41 9.40
N LYS A 416 -27.66 5.47 10.16
CA LYS A 416 -29.11 5.36 10.32
C LYS A 416 -29.61 6.58 11.11
N ARG A 417 -30.54 7.33 10.52
CA ARG A 417 -31.24 8.45 11.17
C ARG A 417 -32.32 7.95 12.16
N PRO A 418 -32.79 8.80 13.09
CA PRO A 418 -33.95 8.49 13.95
C PRO A 418 -35.17 8.01 13.14
N GLU A 419 -36.06 7.23 13.77
CA GLU A 419 -37.24 6.68 13.07
C GLU A 419 -38.24 7.75 12.64
N ASP A 420 -38.30 8.87 13.36
CA ASP A 420 -39.08 10.07 13.07
C ASP A 420 -38.31 11.07 12.19
N ALA A 421 -37.21 10.65 11.57
CA ALA A 421 -36.38 11.51 10.76
C ALA A 421 -37.12 12.08 9.55
N ILE A 422 -37.00 13.40 9.35
CA ILE A 422 -37.53 14.05 8.14
C ILE A 422 -36.85 13.50 6.88
N SER A 423 -37.67 13.09 5.90
CA SER A 423 -37.19 12.51 4.65
C SER A 423 -38.18 12.74 3.52
N ALA A 424 -37.74 13.44 2.46
CA ALA A 424 -38.56 13.68 1.28
C ALA A 424 -38.74 12.42 0.40
N ARG A 425 -37.93 11.36 0.62
CA ARG A 425 -37.76 10.26 -0.34
C ARG A 425 -39.04 9.53 -0.73
N SER A 426 -40.02 9.48 0.17
CA SER A 426 -41.29 8.78 -0.04
C SER A 426 -42.52 9.65 0.24
N MET A 427 -42.35 10.97 0.42
CA MET A 427 -43.48 11.87 0.71
C MET A 427 -44.44 11.92 -0.48
N PRO A 428 -45.78 11.82 -0.27
CA PRO A 428 -46.77 12.04 -1.30
C PRO A 428 -46.88 13.53 -1.66
N LYS A 429 -47.24 13.84 -2.91
CA LYS A 429 -47.46 15.24 -3.33
C LYS A 429 -48.69 15.86 -2.65
N GLY A 430 -49.78 15.10 -2.60
CA GLY A 430 -51.04 15.52 -1.98
C GLY A 430 -51.20 15.02 -0.56
N GLU A 431 -52.26 15.49 0.08
CA GLU A 431 -52.63 15.12 1.44
C GLU A 431 -52.96 13.62 1.54
N VAL A 432 -52.53 12.98 2.62
CA VAL A 432 -52.90 11.60 2.94
C VAL A 432 -53.20 11.45 4.43
N LYS A 433 -54.20 10.62 4.76
CA LYS A 433 -54.63 10.41 6.16
C LYS A 433 -53.54 9.79 7.04
N VAL A 434 -52.70 8.91 6.49
CA VAL A 434 -51.66 8.20 7.23
C VAL A 434 -50.33 8.27 6.48
N PHE A 435 -49.33 8.90 7.08
CA PHE A 435 -47.95 8.92 6.62
C PHE A 435 -46.97 9.05 7.79
N PRO A 436 -45.85 8.31 7.84
CA PRO A 436 -45.39 7.29 6.89
C PRO A 436 -46.37 6.11 6.73
N ARG A 437 -46.30 5.41 5.59
CA ARG A 437 -47.19 4.27 5.34
C ARG A 437 -46.81 3.09 6.25
N PRO A 438 -47.79 2.27 6.71
CA PRO A 438 -47.49 1.07 7.48
C PRO A 438 -46.57 0.12 6.71
N VAL A 439 -45.57 -0.42 7.41
CA VAL A 439 -44.56 -1.33 6.84
C VAL A 439 -44.73 -2.70 7.47
N THR A 440 -44.65 -3.75 6.65
CA THR A 440 -44.66 -5.13 7.14
C THR A 440 -43.24 -5.52 7.56
N VAL A 441 -43.06 -5.87 8.83
CA VAL A 441 -41.79 -6.27 9.42
C VAL A 441 -41.82 -7.76 9.77
N ASN A 442 -40.78 -8.50 9.40
CA ASN A 442 -40.62 -9.91 9.78
C ASN A 442 -40.02 -10.01 11.19
N ARG A 443 -40.67 -10.70 12.12
CA ARG A 443 -40.20 -10.89 13.51
C ARG A 443 -39.16 -12.00 13.68
N GLY A 444 -38.59 -12.52 12.59
CA GLY A 444 -37.56 -13.57 12.63
C GLY A 444 -38.08 -14.98 12.94
N ASN A 445 -39.18 -15.12 13.67
CA ASN A 445 -39.90 -16.38 13.92
C ASN A 445 -40.82 -16.83 12.76
N GLY A 446 -40.73 -16.19 11.59
CA GLY A 446 -41.61 -16.43 10.45
C GLY A 446 -42.96 -15.69 10.50
N THR A 447 -43.24 -14.89 11.54
CA THR A 447 -44.44 -14.05 11.59
C THR A 447 -44.16 -12.63 11.08
N THR A 448 -45.16 -12.05 10.43
CA THR A 448 -45.15 -10.67 9.94
C THR A 448 -46.03 -9.79 10.81
N GLU A 449 -45.56 -8.60 11.13
CA GLU A 449 -46.33 -7.56 11.82
C GLU A 449 -46.40 -6.30 10.97
N LYS A 450 -47.57 -5.65 10.91
CA LYS A 450 -47.70 -4.32 10.35
C LYS A 450 -47.35 -3.29 11.43
N VAL A 451 -46.24 -2.59 11.23
CA VAL A 451 -45.78 -1.52 12.11
C VAL A 451 -46.06 -0.18 11.43
N ILE A 452 -46.66 0.76 12.16
CA ILE A 452 -46.83 2.13 11.70
C ILE A 452 -45.59 2.91 12.15
N PRO A 453 -44.76 3.42 11.23
CA PRO A 453 -43.63 4.25 11.62
C PRO A 453 -44.10 5.53 12.31
N PRO A 454 -43.28 6.12 13.21
CA PRO A 454 -43.64 7.37 13.87
C PRO A 454 -43.86 8.49 12.85
N ARG A 455 -44.67 9.50 13.23
CA ARG A 455 -44.80 10.73 12.46
C ARG A 455 -43.42 11.38 12.36
N MET A 456 -43.10 11.94 11.20
CA MET A 456 -41.87 12.72 11.08
C MET A 456 -41.95 13.94 12.00
N GLU A 457 -40.82 14.31 12.60
CA GLU A 457 -40.76 15.56 13.36
C GLU A 457 -41.01 16.78 12.44
N PRO A 458 -41.31 17.97 13.02
CA PRO A 458 -41.43 19.19 12.25
C PRO A 458 -40.12 19.56 11.51
N GLY A 459 -40.23 20.02 10.28
CA GLY A 459 -39.12 20.65 9.57
C GLY A 459 -38.78 22.03 10.15
N ARG A 460 -37.73 22.66 9.64
CA ARG A 460 -37.34 24.03 10.01
C ARG A 460 -37.37 24.94 8.79
N LEU A 461 -38.04 26.08 8.93
CA LEU A 461 -38.01 27.16 7.95
C LEU A 461 -36.70 27.96 8.06
N PRO A 462 -36.34 28.79 7.07
CA PRO A 462 -35.11 29.59 7.09
C PRO A 462 -34.98 30.56 8.27
N ASP A 463 -36.11 30.97 8.85
CA ASP A 463 -36.19 31.81 10.05
C ASP A 463 -36.07 31.01 11.37
N GLY A 464 -35.91 29.68 11.28
CA GLY A 464 -35.83 28.77 12.41
C GLY A 464 -37.18 28.25 12.92
N THR A 465 -38.29 28.76 12.39
CA THR A 465 -39.64 28.38 12.82
C THR A 465 -39.93 26.93 12.46
N LEU A 466 -40.58 26.20 13.37
CA LEU A 466 -40.96 24.82 13.15
C LEU A 466 -42.13 24.72 12.17
N GLN A 467 -41.96 23.90 11.14
CA GLN A 467 -43.00 23.59 10.17
C GLN A 467 -43.55 22.18 10.44
N SER A 468 -44.75 22.10 11.00
CA SER A 468 -45.46 20.82 11.06
C SER A 468 -45.81 20.34 9.65
N PHE A 469 -45.48 19.08 9.34
CA PHE A 469 -45.88 18.42 8.09
C PHE A 469 -47.27 17.80 8.16
N TYR A 470 -47.91 17.87 9.32
CA TYR A 470 -49.22 17.31 9.60
C TYR A 470 -50.21 18.41 9.92
N LEU A 471 -51.47 18.22 9.53
CA LEU A 471 -52.56 19.06 9.99
C LEU A 471 -52.74 18.89 11.50
N PRO A 472 -53.19 19.93 12.22
CA PRO A 472 -53.43 19.85 13.66
C PRO A 472 -54.39 18.72 14.03
N ASP A 473 -54.21 18.10 15.20
CA ASP A 473 -55.10 17.05 15.67
C ASP A 473 -56.50 17.60 16.06
N ASP A 474 -56.64 18.93 16.18
CA ASP A 474 -57.89 19.67 16.43
C ASP A 474 -58.48 20.34 15.17
N HIS A 475 -57.96 20.04 13.98
CA HIS A 475 -58.42 20.59 12.69
C HIS A 475 -59.96 20.52 12.53
N GLU A 476 -60.56 21.57 11.96
CA GLU A 476 -62.03 21.73 11.81
C GLU A 476 -62.68 20.53 11.13
N ASP A 477 -62.11 20.09 10.02
CA ASP A 477 -62.52 18.84 9.37
C ASP A 477 -61.92 17.63 10.12
N VAL A 478 -62.81 16.90 10.80
CA VAL A 478 -62.50 15.70 11.59
C VAL A 478 -61.78 14.63 10.77
N ASN A 479 -62.07 14.52 9.47
CA ASN A 479 -61.45 13.51 8.61
C ASN A 479 -60.00 13.82 8.24
N ARG A 480 -59.58 15.08 8.43
CA ARG A 480 -58.25 15.61 8.06
C ARG A 480 -57.35 15.86 9.26
N ARG A 481 -57.86 15.70 10.48
CA ARG A 481 -57.08 15.79 11.73
C ARG A 481 -55.87 14.87 11.69
N GLY A 482 -54.68 15.44 11.90
CA GLY A 482 -53.44 14.69 11.89
C GLY A 482 -53.02 14.13 10.52
N ALA A 483 -53.71 14.48 9.43
CA ALA A 483 -53.34 14.05 8.09
C ALA A 483 -52.03 14.71 7.65
N PHE A 484 -51.23 14.00 6.86
CA PHE A 484 -50.01 14.54 6.28
C PHE A 484 -50.36 15.48 5.14
N LYS A 485 -49.86 16.73 5.19
CA LYS A 485 -50.24 17.83 4.27
C LYS A 485 -49.90 17.57 2.80
N GLY A 486 -48.86 16.79 2.53
CA GLY A 486 -48.34 16.58 1.17
C GLY A 486 -47.25 17.59 0.79
N MET A 487 -46.32 17.16 -0.07
CA MET A 487 -45.18 18.00 -0.49
C MET A 487 -45.61 19.33 -1.11
N ALA A 488 -46.70 19.38 -1.87
CA ALA A 488 -47.14 20.61 -2.52
C ALA A 488 -47.53 21.68 -1.48
N GLN A 489 -48.28 21.30 -0.45
CA GLN A 489 -48.67 22.23 0.62
C GLN A 489 -47.46 22.67 1.45
N ILE A 490 -46.58 21.73 1.81
CA ILE A 490 -45.33 22.02 2.55
C ILE A 490 -44.45 23.01 1.77
N LEU A 491 -44.34 22.86 0.45
CA LEU A 491 -43.60 23.78 -0.42
C LEU A 491 -44.24 25.17 -0.49
N ARG A 492 -45.58 25.27 -0.57
CA ARG A 492 -46.28 26.57 -0.53
C ARG A 492 -46.07 27.31 0.78
N GLU A 493 -46.13 26.59 1.91
CA GLU A 493 -45.82 27.14 3.23
C GLU A 493 -44.36 27.64 3.34
N ARG A 494 -43.45 27.06 2.53
CA ARG A 494 -42.06 27.52 2.40
C ARG A 494 -41.86 28.65 1.39
N GLY A 495 -42.93 29.17 0.76
CA GLY A 495 -42.85 30.17 -0.30
C GLY A 495 -42.37 29.63 -1.66
N LEU A 496 -42.24 28.31 -1.82
CA LEU A 496 -41.74 27.64 -3.03
C LEU A 496 -42.90 27.24 -3.96
N TYR A 497 -43.72 28.22 -4.35
CA TYR A 497 -44.96 28.00 -5.10
C TYR A 497 -44.74 27.31 -6.45
N GLU A 498 -43.73 27.74 -7.23
CA GLU A 498 -43.43 27.12 -8.52
C GLU A 498 -43.06 25.64 -8.39
N ALA A 499 -42.34 25.28 -7.31
CA ALA A 499 -41.98 23.89 -7.04
C ALA A 499 -43.19 23.05 -6.61
N ALA A 500 -44.17 23.64 -5.92
CA ALA A 500 -45.39 22.96 -5.52
C ALA A 500 -46.25 22.52 -6.71
N GLU A 501 -46.21 23.26 -7.82
CA GLU A 501 -46.97 22.96 -9.04
C GLU A 501 -46.32 21.86 -9.90
N LYS A 502 -45.02 21.59 -9.73
CA LYS A 502 -44.29 20.56 -10.46
C LYS A 502 -44.78 19.14 -10.12
N LYS A 503 -44.33 18.14 -10.90
CA LYS A 503 -44.64 16.72 -10.64
C LYS A 503 -44.10 16.29 -9.27
N ALA A 504 -44.71 15.27 -8.67
CA ALA A 504 -44.29 14.73 -7.37
C ALA A 504 -42.81 14.31 -7.39
N GLU A 505 -42.42 13.55 -8.41
CA GLU A 505 -41.05 13.11 -8.66
C GLU A 505 -40.75 13.00 -10.15
N CYS A 506 -39.48 13.09 -10.52
CA CYS A 506 -38.99 12.62 -11.81
C CYS A 506 -39.04 11.08 -11.88
N PRO A 507 -39.09 10.47 -13.08
CA PRO A 507 -39.11 9.01 -13.22
C PRO A 507 -38.02 8.30 -12.39
N GLY A 508 -38.43 7.50 -11.41
CA GLY A 508 -37.54 6.77 -10.50
C GLY A 508 -36.63 7.66 -9.64
N PHE A 509 -37.01 8.92 -9.42
CA PHE A 509 -36.20 9.95 -8.74
C PHE A 509 -34.81 10.18 -9.35
N LYS A 510 -34.62 9.82 -10.63
CA LYS A 510 -33.40 10.07 -11.41
C LYS A 510 -33.45 11.49 -11.99
N CYS A 511 -33.18 12.47 -11.13
CA CYS A 511 -33.15 13.88 -11.50
C CYS A 511 -31.84 14.22 -12.24
N GLU A 512 -31.86 15.26 -13.07
CA GLU A 512 -30.65 15.79 -13.71
C GLU A 512 -29.63 16.21 -12.64
N PRO A 513 -28.33 15.82 -12.76
CA PRO A 513 -27.30 16.24 -11.83
C PRO A 513 -27.21 17.76 -11.70
N GLY A 514 -27.03 18.26 -10.48
CA GLY A 514 -26.96 19.70 -10.17
C GLY A 514 -28.30 20.43 -10.14
N ARG A 515 -29.38 19.83 -10.68
CA ARG A 515 -30.71 20.46 -10.65
C ARG A 515 -31.43 20.14 -9.34
N THR A 516 -31.81 21.17 -8.60
CA THR A 516 -32.47 21.07 -7.28
C THR A 516 -33.98 21.27 -7.31
N ASP A 517 -34.56 21.61 -8.46
CA ASP A 517 -35.94 22.09 -8.53
C ASP A 517 -36.84 21.37 -9.55
N CYS A 518 -36.42 20.25 -10.15
CA CYS A 518 -37.20 19.58 -11.22
C CYS A 518 -38.56 19.00 -10.78
N CYS A 519 -38.74 18.70 -9.50
CA CYS A 519 -39.94 18.07 -8.96
C CYS A 519 -40.08 18.39 -7.47
N CYS A 520 -41.30 18.28 -6.92
CA CYS A 520 -41.54 18.60 -5.50
C CYS A 520 -40.57 17.84 -4.58
N ARG A 521 -40.35 16.56 -4.85
CA ARG A 521 -39.44 15.73 -4.06
C ARG A 521 -38.01 16.22 -4.10
N ARG A 522 -37.47 16.58 -5.27
CA ARG A 522 -36.08 17.07 -5.40
C ARG A 522 -35.91 18.42 -4.69
N THR A 523 -36.89 19.31 -4.83
CA THR A 523 -36.88 20.61 -4.13
C THR A 523 -36.81 20.44 -2.63
N LEU A 524 -37.71 19.64 -2.04
CA LEU A 524 -37.68 19.36 -0.60
C LEU A 524 -36.41 18.62 -0.19
N PHE A 525 -35.97 17.64 -0.97
CA PHE A 525 -34.77 16.86 -0.68
C PHE A 525 -33.50 17.73 -0.62
N SER A 526 -33.48 18.85 -1.34
CA SER A 526 -32.39 19.83 -1.36
C SER A 526 -32.61 21.03 -0.44
N GLN A 527 -33.62 20.98 0.45
CA GLN A 527 -33.75 21.99 1.50
C GLN A 527 -32.75 21.72 2.63
N PRO A 528 -32.19 22.76 3.29
CA PRO A 528 -31.15 22.59 4.30
C PRO A 528 -31.51 21.61 5.42
N ASP A 529 -32.73 21.69 5.96
CA ASP A 529 -33.19 20.83 7.05
C ASP A 529 -33.36 19.35 6.62
N PHE A 530 -33.61 19.08 5.34
CA PHE A 530 -33.70 17.72 4.80
C PHE A 530 -32.32 17.10 4.49
N GLU A 531 -31.37 17.93 4.06
CA GLU A 531 -30.00 17.50 3.79
C GLU A 531 -29.25 17.19 5.10
N SER A 532 -29.38 18.05 6.11
CA SER A 532 -28.44 18.15 7.24
C SER A 532 -28.80 17.35 8.50
N ARG A 533 -29.59 16.27 8.41
CA ARG A 533 -29.95 15.54 9.63
C ARG A 533 -28.93 14.47 10.02
N ASP A 534 -28.48 14.57 11.26
CA ASP A 534 -27.60 13.63 11.94
C ASP A 534 -28.18 12.21 12.01
N SER A 535 -27.27 11.24 12.00
CA SER A 535 -27.54 9.86 12.37
C SER A 535 -27.80 9.71 13.87
N ASN A 536 -28.42 8.60 14.28
CA ASN A 536 -28.55 8.24 15.70
C ASN A 536 -27.18 8.19 16.40
N LEU A 537 -26.13 7.80 15.67
CA LEU A 537 -24.78 7.69 16.19
C LEU A 537 -24.16 9.07 16.45
N GLU A 538 -24.33 10.02 15.53
CA GLU A 538 -23.90 11.41 15.71
C GLU A 538 -24.69 12.12 16.83
N GLU A 539 -26.01 11.90 16.92
CA GLU A 539 -26.82 12.44 18.02
C GLU A 539 -26.37 11.88 19.38
N ALA A 540 -26.08 10.58 19.47
CA ALA A 540 -25.55 9.96 20.67
C ALA A 540 -24.16 10.52 21.03
N ALA A 541 -23.27 10.66 20.04
CA ALA A 541 -21.95 11.26 20.24
C ALA A 541 -22.05 12.67 20.83
N ARG A 542 -22.94 13.52 20.28
CA ARG A 542 -23.17 14.89 20.78
C ARG A 542 -23.68 14.90 22.21
N LYS A 543 -24.64 14.04 22.54
CA LYS A 543 -25.18 13.92 23.92
C LYS A 543 -24.10 13.47 24.92
N LEU A 544 -23.12 12.71 24.45
CA LEU A 544 -21.99 12.22 25.24
C LEU A 544 -20.78 13.17 25.21
N GLU A 545 -20.93 14.37 24.65
CA GLU A 545 -19.86 15.37 24.49
C GLU A 545 -18.61 14.81 23.79
N THR A 546 -18.82 13.92 22.82
CA THR A 546 -17.77 13.36 21.97
C THR A 546 -18.08 13.60 20.49
N ARG A 547 -17.14 13.22 19.62
CA ARG A 547 -17.26 13.41 18.17
C ARG A 547 -17.15 12.09 17.44
N VAL A 548 -18.09 11.87 16.53
CA VAL A 548 -18.04 10.82 15.53
C VAL A 548 -17.69 11.43 14.17
N ILE A 549 -16.85 10.74 13.40
CA ILE A 549 -16.59 11.05 12.00
C ILE A 549 -16.70 9.76 11.18
N PHE A 550 -17.29 9.87 9.99
CA PHE A 550 -17.38 8.74 9.06
C PHE A 550 -16.23 8.75 8.08
N LEU A 551 -15.75 7.56 7.74
CA LEU A 551 -14.82 7.37 6.65
C LEU A 551 -15.51 7.67 5.31
N PRO A 552 -14.79 8.19 4.32
CA PRO A 552 -15.29 8.27 2.96
C PRO A 552 -15.69 6.88 2.45
N LYS A 553 -16.81 6.79 1.72
CA LYS A 553 -17.28 5.52 1.17
C LYS A 553 -16.21 4.92 0.26
N TYR A 554 -16.04 3.60 0.33
CA TYR A 554 -15.06 2.83 -0.45
C TYR A 554 -13.58 2.99 -0.02
N HIS A 555 -13.24 3.92 0.89
CA HIS A 555 -11.86 4.19 1.29
C HIS A 555 -11.38 3.38 2.52
N CYS A 556 -11.31 2.04 2.40
CA CYS A 556 -10.90 1.18 3.53
C CYS A 556 -9.42 1.35 3.95
N GLU A 557 -8.57 1.94 3.11
CA GLU A 557 -7.18 2.28 3.43
C GLU A 557 -7.06 3.36 4.51
N LEU A 558 -8.09 4.19 4.65
CA LEU A 558 -8.19 5.20 5.70
C LEU A 558 -8.58 4.59 7.05
N ASN A 559 -8.96 3.30 7.09
CA ASN A 559 -9.30 2.60 8.32
C ASN A 559 -8.20 1.60 8.75
N PRO A 560 -7.32 1.95 9.71
CA PRO A 560 -6.20 1.08 10.11
C PRO A 560 -6.65 -0.22 10.78
N ILE A 561 -7.86 -0.28 11.34
CA ILE A 561 -8.41 -1.50 11.96
C ILE A 561 -8.59 -2.64 10.94
N GLU A 562 -8.77 -2.34 9.66
CA GLU A 562 -8.85 -3.34 8.59
C GLU A 562 -7.56 -4.16 8.48
N GLN A 563 -6.41 -3.51 8.72
CA GLN A 563 -5.12 -4.18 8.79
C GLN A 563 -4.98 -5.02 10.08
N CYS A 564 -5.57 -4.56 11.19
CA CYS A 564 -5.67 -5.35 12.42
C CYS A 564 -6.49 -6.63 12.18
N TRP A 565 -7.62 -6.55 11.48
CA TRP A 565 -8.40 -7.73 11.09
C TRP A 565 -7.62 -8.65 10.18
N GLY A 566 -6.91 -8.12 9.18
CA GLY A 566 -6.04 -8.91 8.31
C GLY A 566 -4.98 -9.69 9.10
N TYR A 567 -4.33 -9.05 10.07
CA TYR A 567 -3.36 -9.70 10.94
C TYR A 567 -4.02 -10.77 11.82
N ALA A 568 -5.14 -10.45 12.46
CA ALA A 568 -5.86 -11.37 13.34
C ALA A 568 -6.37 -12.59 12.58
N LYS A 569 -6.98 -12.41 11.39
CA LYS A 569 -7.42 -13.52 10.53
C LYS A 569 -6.25 -14.41 10.12
N ARG A 570 -5.08 -13.85 9.82
CA ARG A 570 -3.88 -14.64 9.55
C ARG A 570 -3.49 -15.50 10.76
N LYS A 571 -3.53 -14.96 11.97
CA LYS A 571 -3.22 -15.71 13.21
C LYS A 571 -4.28 -16.75 13.52
N TYR A 572 -5.54 -16.43 13.31
CA TYR A 572 -6.68 -17.34 13.48
C TYR A 572 -6.59 -18.55 12.53
N ARG A 573 -6.18 -18.34 11.26
CA ARG A 573 -5.98 -19.44 10.30
C ARG A 573 -4.94 -20.48 10.73
N GLN A 574 -4.01 -20.10 11.60
CA GLN A 574 -2.97 -20.99 12.15
C GLN A 574 -3.49 -21.84 13.33
N LYS A 575 -4.68 -21.53 13.86
CA LYS A 575 -5.28 -22.27 14.96
C LYS A 575 -5.86 -23.60 14.45
N PRO A 576 -5.94 -24.64 15.30
CA PRO A 576 -6.58 -25.90 14.94
C PRO A 576 -8.02 -25.71 14.41
N PRO A 577 -8.49 -26.59 13.50
CA PRO A 577 -9.89 -26.60 13.12
C PRO A 577 -10.77 -26.96 14.32
N THR A 578 -11.91 -26.29 14.45
CA THR A 578 -12.88 -26.56 15.53
C THR A 578 -14.29 -26.32 15.04
N ASN A 579 -15.24 -27.17 15.47
CA ASN A 579 -16.67 -26.93 15.29
C ASN A 579 -17.33 -26.40 16.58
N ASN A 580 -16.58 -26.30 17.67
CA ASN A 580 -17.05 -25.79 18.95
C ASN A 580 -16.96 -24.26 18.95
N GLU A 581 -18.10 -23.59 19.07
CA GLU A 581 -18.20 -22.13 19.03
C GLU A 581 -17.43 -21.44 20.17
N ASN A 582 -17.42 -22.01 21.38
CA ASN A 582 -16.66 -21.45 22.51
C ASN A 582 -15.15 -21.51 22.24
N MET A 583 -14.68 -22.62 21.67
CA MET A 583 -13.29 -22.75 21.25
C MET A 583 -12.95 -21.79 20.10
N MET A 584 -13.87 -21.64 19.15
CA MET A 584 -13.73 -20.66 18.07
C MET A 584 -13.62 -19.24 18.62
N LYS A 585 -14.48 -18.85 19.57
CA LYS A 585 -14.44 -17.56 20.26
C LYS A 585 -13.10 -17.34 20.96
N LYS A 586 -12.60 -18.35 21.68
CA LYS A 586 -11.28 -18.31 22.31
C LYS A 586 -10.16 -18.06 21.29
N TYR A 587 -10.16 -18.78 20.18
CA TYR A 587 -9.17 -18.58 19.11
C TYR A 587 -9.24 -17.21 18.45
N VAL A 588 -10.44 -16.66 18.26
CA VAL A 588 -10.62 -15.30 17.75
C VAL A 588 -10.02 -14.29 18.73
N ILE A 589 -10.35 -14.39 20.02
CA ILE A 589 -9.79 -13.49 21.05
C ILE A 589 -8.26 -13.60 21.10
N GLU A 590 -7.71 -14.82 21.17
CA GLU A 590 -6.25 -15.03 21.16
C GLU A 590 -5.57 -14.43 19.92
N ALA A 591 -6.22 -14.50 18.75
CA ALA A 591 -5.70 -13.92 17.53
C ALA A 591 -5.71 -12.38 17.58
N LEU A 592 -6.76 -11.78 18.16
CA LEU A 592 -6.88 -10.33 18.33
C LEU A 592 -5.88 -9.76 19.33
N GLU A 593 -5.68 -10.44 20.46
CA GLU A 593 -4.71 -10.03 21.49
C GLU A 593 -3.26 -10.27 21.05
N SER A 594 -3.02 -11.04 19.97
CA SER A 594 -1.67 -11.30 19.46
C SER A 594 -1.08 -10.19 18.58
N ILE A 595 -1.80 -9.09 18.37
CA ILE A 595 -1.34 -7.96 17.54
C ILE A 595 -0.45 -7.05 18.41
N PRO A 596 0.86 -6.91 18.11
CA PRO A 596 1.71 -6.01 18.87
C PRO A 596 1.32 -4.55 18.64
N ILE A 597 1.42 -3.72 19.68
CA ILE A 597 1.10 -2.28 19.60
C ILE A 597 1.90 -1.56 18.51
N ASP A 598 3.18 -1.91 18.32
CA ASP A 598 4.01 -1.33 17.26
C ASP A 598 3.52 -1.68 15.86
N THR A 599 2.83 -2.82 15.71
CA THR A 599 2.19 -3.19 14.45
C THR A 599 0.95 -2.32 14.20
N ILE A 600 0.14 -2.07 15.24
CA ILE A 600 -1.01 -1.16 15.17
C ILE A 600 -0.55 0.26 14.80
N ARG A 601 0.52 0.76 15.43
CA ARG A 601 1.11 2.08 15.11
C ARG A 601 1.52 2.18 13.64
N LYS A 602 2.15 1.13 13.08
CA LYS A 602 2.50 1.06 11.66
C LYS A 602 1.28 1.06 10.74
N PHE A 603 0.18 0.42 11.16
CA PHE A 603 -1.08 0.44 10.40
C PHE A 603 -1.70 1.84 10.39
N VAL A 604 -1.75 2.52 11.53
CA VAL A 604 -2.23 3.91 11.64
C VAL A 604 -1.33 4.87 10.84
N ALA A 605 -0.01 4.74 10.93
CA ALA A 605 0.95 5.50 10.12
C ALA A 605 0.70 5.30 8.61
N ARG A 606 0.33 4.08 8.19
CA ARG A 606 -0.03 3.81 6.81
C ARG A 606 -1.32 4.53 6.40
N SER A 607 -2.37 4.50 7.22
CA SER A 607 -3.61 5.24 6.93
C SER A 607 -3.38 6.76 6.91
N GLN A 608 -2.53 7.28 7.80
CA GLN A 608 -2.14 8.70 7.78
C GLN A 608 -1.43 9.09 6.47
N ARG A 609 -0.60 8.21 5.91
CA ARG A 609 0.01 8.45 4.58
C ARG A 609 -1.03 8.58 3.47
N PHE A 610 -2.14 7.83 3.54
CA PHE A 610 -3.23 8.01 2.59
C PHE A 610 -3.92 9.37 2.78
N VAL A 611 -4.17 9.79 4.02
CA VAL A 611 -4.67 11.15 4.32
C VAL A 611 -3.74 12.22 3.73
N ASP A 612 -2.42 12.07 3.90
CA ASP A 612 -1.42 12.99 3.37
C ASP A 612 -1.41 12.99 1.82
N ALA A 613 -1.58 11.83 1.20
CA ALA A 613 -1.66 11.70 -0.25
C ALA A 613 -2.91 12.39 -0.81
N TYR A 614 -4.08 12.17 -0.21
CA TYR A 614 -5.33 12.82 -0.62
C TYR A 614 -5.29 14.33 -0.39
N ALA A 615 -4.70 14.79 0.73
CA ALA A 615 -4.50 16.22 0.97
C ALA A 615 -3.61 16.90 -0.09
N SER A 616 -2.78 16.12 -0.79
CA SER A 616 -1.92 16.60 -1.87
C SER A 616 -2.60 16.54 -3.25
N GLY A 617 -3.90 16.20 -3.31
CA GLY A 617 -4.67 16.11 -4.56
C GLY A 617 -4.45 14.81 -5.35
N ASN A 618 -3.89 13.76 -4.74
CA ASN A 618 -3.76 12.46 -5.40
C ASN A 618 -5.13 11.74 -5.42
N ASN A 619 -5.54 11.22 -6.57
CA ASN A 619 -6.70 10.33 -6.69
C ASN A 619 -6.42 8.92 -6.10
N GLY A 620 -7.39 8.01 -6.12
CA GLY A 620 -7.25 6.69 -5.46
C GLY A 620 -6.03 5.89 -5.94
N GLU A 621 -5.80 5.82 -7.25
CA GLU A 621 -4.65 5.10 -7.83
C GLU A 621 -3.31 5.76 -7.48
N MET A 622 -3.23 7.09 -7.61
CA MET A 622 -2.02 7.85 -7.30
C MET A 622 -1.71 7.79 -5.81
N ALA A 623 -2.73 7.82 -4.94
CA ALA A 623 -2.56 7.70 -3.51
C ALA A 623 -2.04 6.32 -3.12
N ILE A 624 -2.52 5.24 -3.76
CA ILE A 624 -1.97 3.89 -3.58
C ILE A 624 -0.51 3.84 -4.04
N GLU A 625 -0.17 4.35 -5.21
CA GLU A 625 1.21 4.40 -5.71
C GLU A 625 2.12 5.18 -4.76
N TRP A 626 1.69 6.36 -4.33
CA TRP A 626 2.42 7.22 -3.41
C TRP A 626 2.64 6.53 -2.05
N ALA A 627 1.58 5.99 -1.44
CA ALA A 627 1.63 5.36 -0.13
C ALA A 627 2.39 4.01 -0.13
N THR A 628 2.42 3.28 -1.26
CA THR A 628 2.99 1.92 -1.34
C THR A 628 4.32 1.78 -2.06
N LYS A 629 4.60 2.59 -3.10
CA LYS A 629 5.81 2.47 -3.93
C LYS A 629 6.86 3.52 -3.60
N ALA A 630 6.46 4.75 -3.26
CA ALA A 630 7.41 5.83 -2.96
C ALA A 630 8.30 5.52 -1.73
N PHE A 631 7.83 4.66 -0.82
CA PHE A 631 8.50 4.29 0.44
C PHE A 631 9.12 2.87 0.44
N ARG A 632 9.32 2.22 -0.73
CA ARG A 632 10.05 0.94 -0.82
C ARG A 632 11.58 1.10 -0.87
N SER A 633 12.08 2.34 -0.95
CA SER A 633 13.50 2.68 -0.96
C SER A 633 14.03 2.79 0.47
N HIS A 634 15.02 1.98 0.85
CA HIS A 634 15.71 2.06 2.14
C HIS A 634 16.46 3.40 2.39
N ARG A 635 16.43 4.36 1.45
CA ARG A 635 17.30 5.56 1.52
C ARG A 635 16.67 6.89 1.09
N GLN A 636 15.36 7.00 0.91
CA GLN A 636 14.75 8.31 0.65
C GLN A 636 13.25 8.28 0.94
N THR A 637 12.85 8.91 2.04
CA THR A 637 11.53 9.52 2.15
C THR A 637 11.41 10.56 1.02
N PRO A 638 10.38 10.50 0.16
CA PRO A 638 10.02 11.68 -0.64
C PRO A 638 9.83 12.83 0.33
N GLY A 639 10.39 14.01 0.02
CA GLY A 639 10.25 15.18 0.87
C GLY A 639 8.80 15.38 1.26
N HIS A 640 8.50 15.15 2.54
CA HIS A 640 7.22 15.51 3.13
C HIS A 640 6.96 16.99 2.81
N ILE A 641 5.71 17.36 2.54
CA ILE A 641 5.35 18.78 2.39
C ILE A 641 5.79 19.47 3.68
N PRO A 642 6.80 20.37 3.64
CA PRO A 642 7.29 21.00 4.85
C PRO A 642 6.15 21.77 5.50
N TYR A 643 6.05 21.73 6.82
CA TYR A 643 5.05 22.46 7.63
C TYR A 643 4.80 23.91 7.15
N LYS A 644 5.85 24.60 6.69
CA LYS A 644 5.79 25.96 6.14
C LYS A 644 4.94 26.12 4.87
N GLN A 645 4.77 25.08 4.05
CA GLN A 645 3.92 25.10 2.85
C GLN A 645 2.44 24.85 3.18
N ILE A 646 2.13 24.20 4.31
CA ILE A 646 0.76 23.97 4.80
C ILE A 646 0.22 25.23 5.51
N ALA A 647 1.09 25.92 6.26
CA ALA A 647 0.74 27.08 7.09
C ALA A 647 0.29 28.33 6.29
N LEU A 648 0.69 28.48 5.02
CA LEU A 648 0.38 29.69 4.24
C LEU A 648 -1.04 29.71 3.65
N GLY A 649 -1.75 28.57 3.60
CA GLY A 649 -3.10 28.48 3.02
C GLY A 649 -4.25 28.34 4.02
N TYR A 650 -3.98 27.97 5.28
CA TYR A 650 -5.02 27.56 6.24
C TYR A 650 -5.11 28.43 7.51
N VAL A 651 -4.30 29.48 7.64
CA VAL A 651 -4.22 30.29 8.88
C VAL A 651 -5.22 31.47 8.91
N HIS A 652 -6.03 31.67 7.86
CA HIS A 652 -7.11 32.64 7.93
C HIS A 652 -8.47 32.00 7.67
N THR A 653 -9.30 32.06 8.71
CA THR A 653 -10.69 31.60 8.84
C THR A 653 -10.84 30.15 9.33
N GLN A 654 -11.44 29.97 10.52
CA GLN A 654 -12.09 28.76 11.07
C GLN A 654 -11.61 28.23 12.45
N ASP A 655 -10.69 28.90 13.16
CA ASP A 655 -10.26 28.44 14.51
C ASP A 655 -11.36 28.48 15.61
N ASN A 656 -12.55 29.03 15.36
CA ASN A 656 -13.63 29.14 16.37
C ASN A 656 -14.90 28.31 16.10
N ALA A 657 -15.00 27.56 15.00
CA ALA A 657 -16.25 26.83 14.67
C ALA A 657 -16.17 25.30 14.79
N TYR A 658 -14.97 24.72 14.88
CA TYR A 658 -14.79 23.26 14.76
C TYR A 658 -14.44 22.53 16.07
N ILE A 659 -14.22 23.27 17.16
CA ILE A 659 -13.91 22.72 18.49
C ILE A 659 -14.78 23.48 19.51
N GLY A 660 -16.08 23.20 19.47
CA GLY A 660 -17.08 23.59 20.45
C GLY A 660 -17.97 22.40 20.72
#